data_AF-A0A2V1AKK6-F1
#
_entry.id   AF-A0A2V1AKK6-F1
#
_cell.length_a   1.000
_cell.length_b   1.000
_cell.length_c   1.000
_cell.angle_alpha   90.00
_cell.angle_beta   90.00
_cell.angle_gamma   90.00
#
_symmetry.space_group_name_H-M   'P 1'
#
loop_
_entity.id
_entity.type
_entity.pdbx_description
1 polymer ?
#
loop_
_entity_poly.entity_id
_entity_poly.type
_entity_poly.pdbx_seq_one_letter_code
_entity_poly.pdbx_strand_id
1 'polypeptide(L)'
;MAWVSSSPSFHIPLPKDYVDLVPIPQLPLLAVTTKTAVLIYHAQSLTPIAVHDRNPECIESHGNAVQLEVRQVSVDTSRLDQLHTANLFVRTESNFVLVYHILANYSRSLYEVHDKKEDDRLLQNSLPLASSSKFSLTALFKSATRSILQGGSNIVNLENVEHHSNAANDDEQRNDSIPVVKITLVKILRMNAAIHHFWCKSNSQTLIFYNDHSEIQVLNMKTFKSEVLALTDEPWFDSGTLVSYNLTTNRFVFIDSARKVSLVEFVLDDDDRLHLEQHELLKLESPVQEILFNPQFDLLLLKTESSYDLYKLAFLGKKHSMAFIKSVYRTELQTSCHWSPCGTFFVIIESATGFWKLVSRFGSVLFSSKSIKSEVATTKPDSPGITRALDFCNVSEVIISPNALALYVIDKSVKDVYVLPLTSQQDCFGQPILYDQNFIKVLRDDHTFLRVPMIPHYQKAITRLHHINGTSKRLSFRKPTGQISIRKNNYNQISISYGDRISISTPIEHGSETYHALWFNFVNHYMESMNIVSHYWADEYLILINRFVRDDIDDHGHIDLMADEVVILNTKGSTAGAGGVHFKFDTDLVVWRHHFKTRILNVEIQNEENEATKLLVLVTGDSKIVFMELKKFEHDEENRPGIGIRRSIHLSSIQHKLAIPLITKMAMIHQRHFFFLLTTGDLFLLKNQYPAGNESSNGGSVQTTNMYELVKIREAVETMHMSHINFGGSKSTPHLTVVTSEEVIVYKAEELVERVYHFENVASHPGVDVERPLKPIKVRLSSMQPLTTQEITGAVEVTGFEYQTILKNEHVLVKHRPSRQLISNRFIQHDLFESNIDVESIVQRYQNIPNLDYCLELLLFDFIDDETNDLEKVVKLVRSTSRADSIFVNLLRKIEVRYWHKFFQLLDETPLNFMNRLMKSQDVELCYNYLIVYLNFKKEYDAGDIPEDEQAILDAKDREIILRIISLLGESNSWDHCFELCRFVKLLEPSGELLEKIRDQIS
;
A
#
# COMPACT_ATOMS: atom_id res chain seq x y z
N MET A 1 -1.33 0.37 0.72
CA MET A 1 -0.13 1.10 1.17
C MET A 1 -0.20 2.54 0.66
N ALA A 2 0.43 3.50 1.33
CA ALA A 2 0.45 4.91 0.91
C ALA A 2 1.86 5.50 1.05
N TRP A 3 2.23 6.40 0.14
CA TRP A 3 3.56 7.00 0.04
C TRP A 3 3.45 8.51 -0.18
N VAL A 4 4.48 9.25 0.21
CA VAL A 4 4.55 10.70 -0.09
C VAL A 4 4.68 10.86 -1.60
N SER A 5 3.75 11.59 -2.23
CA SER A 5 3.69 11.74 -3.68
C SER A 5 4.73 12.73 -4.20
N SER A 6 4.89 13.85 -3.47
CA SER A 6 5.74 14.96 -3.86
C SER A 6 6.20 15.79 -2.65
N SER A 7 7.03 16.80 -2.92
CA SER A 7 7.28 17.92 -1.99
C SER A 7 5.97 18.63 -1.60
N PRO A 8 5.97 19.46 -0.53
CA PRO A 8 4.77 20.17 -0.09
C PRO A 8 4.07 20.93 -1.22
N SER A 9 2.75 20.76 -1.33
CA SER A 9 1.93 21.44 -2.35
C SER A 9 1.91 22.94 -2.11
N PHE A 10 1.76 23.35 -0.85
CA PHE A 10 1.83 24.73 -0.37
C PHE A 10 2.02 24.71 1.15
N HIS A 11 2.28 25.89 1.74
CA HIS A 11 2.36 26.11 3.18
C HIS A 11 1.65 27.41 3.58
N ILE A 12 1.20 27.48 4.84
CA ILE A 12 0.65 28.70 5.43
C ILE A 12 1.21 28.92 6.84
N PRO A 13 1.27 30.18 7.32
CA PRO A 13 1.68 30.46 8.69
C PRO A 13 0.59 30.05 9.69
N LEU A 14 1.01 29.47 10.80
CA LEU A 14 0.18 29.15 11.95
C LEU A 14 -0.09 30.40 12.81
N PRO A 15 -1.24 30.45 13.51
CA PRO A 15 -1.54 31.54 14.43
C PRO A 15 -0.58 31.55 15.63
N LYS A 16 -0.37 32.73 16.22
CA LYS A 16 0.43 32.88 17.44
C LYS A 16 -0.21 32.09 18.59
N ASP A 17 0.63 31.56 19.48
CA ASP A 17 0.21 30.73 20.62
C ASP A 17 -0.60 29.48 20.21
N TYR A 18 -0.19 28.84 19.10
CA TYR A 18 -0.69 27.54 18.67
C TYR A 18 -0.64 26.50 19.80
N VAL A 19 -1.69 25.69 19.90
CA VAL A 19 -1.81 24.60 20.86
C VAL A 19 -2.03 23.28 20.13
N ASP A 20 -3.04 23.20 19.24
CA ASP A 20 -3.48 21.92 18.66
C ASP A 20 -4.19 22.12 17.30
N LEU A 21 -4.13 21.12 16.42
CA LEU A 21 -4.78 21.07 15.11
C LEU A 21 -5.44 19.70 14.92
N VAL A 22 -6.75 19.68 14.70
CA VAL A 22 -7.49 18.43 14.53
C VAL A 22 -8.40 18.50 13.30
N PRO A 23 -8.37 17.49 12.40
CA PRO A 23 -9.30 17.42 11.29
C PRO A 23 -10.70 17.05 11.78
N ILE A 24 -11.71 17.71 11.23
CA ILE A 24 -13.10 17.49 11.64
C ILE A 24 -13.72 16.37 10.78
N PRO A 25 -14.13 15.23 11.37
CA PRO A 25 -14.70 14.13 10.60
C PRO A 25 -15.97 14.54 9.83
N GLN A 26 -16.11 14.06 8.59
CA GLN A 26 -17.24 14.27 7.67
C GLN A 26 -17.50 15.74 7.29
N LEU A 27 -16.53 16.62 7.57
CA LEU A 27 -16.53 18.03 7.23
C LEU A 27 -15.18 18.33 6.53
N PRO A 28 -15.15 19.12 5.44
CA PRO A 28 -13.90 19.52 4.78
C PRO A 28 -13.19 20.63 5.57
N LEU A 29 -13.08 20.48 6.89
CA LEU A 29 -12.66 21.51 7.84
C LEU A 29 -11.56 20.99 8.77
N LEU A 30 -10.69 21.89 9.19
CA LEU A 30 -9.68 21.69 10.24
C LEU A 30 -9.98 22.66 11.38
N ALA A 31 -9.92 22.19 12.62
CA ALA A 31 -10.00 23.04 13.79
C ALA A 31 -8.59 23.29 14.32
N VAL A 32 -8.26 24.55 14.54
CA VAL A 32 -6.99 25.01 15.11
C VAL A 32 -7.28 25.71 16.42
N THR A 33 -6.66 25.25 17.51
CA THR A 33 -6.81 25.86 18.83
C THR A 33 -5.53 26.61 19.18
N THR A 34 -5.71 27.84 19.65
CA THR A 34 -4.67 28.63 20.31
C THR A 34 -4.96 28.70 21.79
N LYS A 35 -4.04 29.24 22.59
CA LYS A 35 -4.27 29.43 24.04
C LYS A 35 -5.57 30.19 24.34
N THR A 36 -6.03 31.09 23.46
CA THR A 36 -7.15 32.00 23.73
C THR A 36 -8.33 31.87 22.75
N ALA A 37 -8.15 31.28 21.57
CA ALA A 37 -9.17 31.24 20.51
C ALA A 37 -9.23 29.87 19.80
N VAL A 38 -10.39 29.60 19.20
CA VAL A 38 -10.61 28.45 18.29
C VAL A 38 -10.86 28.98 16.89
N LEU A 39 -10.07 28.51 15.93
CA LEU A 39 -10.15 28.87 14.51
C LEU A 39 -10.57 27.65 13.68
N ILE A 40 -11.32 27.89 12.62
CA ILE A 40 -11.72 26.86 11.65
C ILE A 40 -11.12 27.21 10.30
N TYR A 41 -10.40 26.25 9.72
CA TYR A 41 -9.74 26.34 8.43
C TYR A 41 -10.43 25.41 7.43
N HIS A 42 -10.39 25.77 6.15
CA HIS A 42 -10.74 24.84 5.07
C HIS A 42 -9.64 23.81 4.89
N ALA A 43 -9.97 22.51 4.89
CA ALA A 43 -8.94 21.46 4.90
C ALA A 43 -8.05 21.44 3.65
N GLN A 44 -8.61 21.72 2.47
CA GLN A 44 -7.85 21.61 1.22
C GLN A 44 -7.03 22.87 0.89
N SER A 45 -7.52 24.06 1.22
CA SER A 45 -6.84 25.33 0.90
C SER A 45 -6.13 25.95 2.10
N LEU A 46 -6.36 25.42 3.30
CA LEU A 46 -5.95 26.01 4.57
C LEU A 46 -6.36 27.49 4.71
N THR A 47 -7.49 27.88 4.11
CA THR A 47 -8.03 29.23 4.26
C THR A 47 -8.79 29.33 5.60
N PRO A 48 -8.52 30.33 6.45
CA PRO A 48 -9.29 30.55 7.67
C PRO A 48 -10.72 30.98 7.32
N ILE A 49 -11.72 30.28 7.87
CA ILE A 49 -13.15 30.48 7.58
C ILE A 49 -13.86 31.16 8.75
N ALA A 50 -13.58 30.73 9.98
CA ALA A 50 -14.26 31.22 11.17
C ALA A 50 -13.32 31.28 12.38
N VAL A 51 -13.55 32.24 13.26
CA VAL A 51 -12.76 32.44 14.49
C VAL A 51 -13.69 32.73 15.66
N HIS A 52 -13.42 32.09 16.79
CA HIS A 52 -14.05 32.38 18.07
C HIS A 52 -13.00 32.72 19.13
N ASP A 53 -12.87 34.00 19.42
CA ASP A 53 -12.00 34.49 20.50
C ASP A 53 -12.70 34.35 21.86
N ARG A 54 -11.97 33.89 22.88
CA ARG A 54 -12.47 33.92 24.26
C ARG A 54 -12.20 35.28 24.89
N ASN A 55 -13.19 35.79 25.63
CA ASN A 55 -13.04 37.03 26.37
C ASN A 55 -11.98 36.89 27.49
N PRO A 56 -11.27 37.96 27.87
CA PRO A 56 -10.26 37.92 28.94
C PRO A 56 -10.78 37.33 30.26
N GLU A 57 -11.99 37.71 30.67
CA GLU A 57 -12.63 37.18 31.88
C GLU A 57 -12.79 35.65 31.86
N CYS A 58 -13.11 35.07 30.69
CA CYS A 58 -13.25 33.63 30.51
C CYS A 58 -11.89 32.91 30.59
N ILE A 59 -10.82 33.57 30.15
CA ILE A 59 -9.45 33.03 30.23
C ILE A 59 -8.98 33.08 31.68
N GLU A 60 -9.26 34.15 32.41
CA GLU A 60 -8.94 34.26 33.84
C GLU A 60 -9.70 33.24 34.69
N SER A 61 -10.98 32.99 34.39
CA SER A 61 -11.82 32.09 35.19
C SER A 61 -11.66 30.61 34.84
N HIS A 62 -11.34 30.27 33.59
CA HIS A 62 -11.32 28.89 33.09
C HIS A 62 -9.96 28.43 32.56
N GLY A 63 -8.97 29.31 32.48
CA GLY A 63 -7.60 28.99 32.07
C GLY A 63 -7.38 28.91 30.56
N ASN A 64 -6.12 28.71 30.15
CA ASN A 64 -5.74 28.55 28.76
C ASN A 64 -6.20 27.21 28.19
N ALA A 65 -6.39 27.15 26.87
CA ALA A 65 -6.66 25.90 26.17
C ALA A 65 -5.40 25.04 26.09
N VAL A 66 -5.55 23.73 26.26
CA VAL A 66 -4.44 22.75 26.31
C VAL A 66 -4.58 21.67 25.24
N GLN A 67 -5.80 21.23 24.95
CA GLN A 67 -6.05 20.12 24.02
C GLN A 67 -7.41 20.30 23.35
N LEU A 68 -7.50 19.88 22.10
CA LEU A 68 -8.72 19.85 21.30
C LEU A 68 -9.09 18.40 20.98
N GLU A 69 -10.36 18.06 21.14
CA GLU A 69 -10.92 16.78 20.69
C GLU A 69 -12.21 17.01 19.88
N VAL A 70 -12.48 16.08 18.96
CA VAL A 70 -13.61 16.19 18.03
C VAL A 70 -14.50 14.96 18.11
N ARG A 71 -15.81 15.22 18.14
CA ARG A 71 -16.81 14.14 18.08
C ARG A 71 -16.76 13.43 16.72
N GLN A 72 -16.57 12.12 16.73
CA GLN A 72 -16.73 11.30 15.54
C GLN A 72 -18.20 10.92 15.32
N VAL A 73 -18.73 11.35 14.17
CA VAL A 73 -20.07 10.98 13.71
C VAL A 73 -19.92 10.30 12.35
N SER A 74 -20.63 9.19 12.21
CA SER A 74 -20.66 8.36 11.03
C SER A 74 -21.78 8.81 10.10
N VAL A 75 -21.50 8.73 8.80
CA VAL A 75 -22.42 9.04 7.71
C VAL A 75 -22.38 7.90 6.70
N ASP A 76 -23.40 7.84 5.85
CA ASP A 76 -23.38 6.95 4.70
C ASP A 76 -22.31 7.44 3.70
N THR A 77 -21.15 6.77 3.70
CA THR A 77 -20.02 7.18 2.87
C THR A 77 -20.31 7.05 1.39
N SER A 78 -21.15 6.08 0.98
CA SER A 78 -21.54 5.88 -0.42
C SER A 78 -22.16 7.11 -1.09
N ARG A 79 -22.90 7.92 -0.32
CA ARG A 79 -23.58 9.13 -0.79
C ARG A 79 -22.77 10.42 -0.62
N LEU A 80 -21.62 10.35 0.06
CA LEU A 80 -20.82 11.52 0.46
C LEU A 80 -21.64 12.53 1.25
N ASP A 81 -22.56 12.05 2.10
CA ASP A 81 -23.38 12.92 2.93
C ASP A 81 -22.48 13.71 3.89
N GLN A 82 -22.51 15.05 3.78
CA GLN A 82 -21.74 15.93 4.64
C GLN A 82 -22.56 16.31 5.88
N LEU A 83 -21.89 16.36 7.03
CA LEU A 83 -22.55 16.81 8.25
C LEU A 83 -22.74 18.34 8.20
N HIS A 84 -23.88 18.83 8.67
CA HIS A 84 -24.08 20.26 8.87
C HIS A 84 -23.61 20.75 10.23
N THR A 85 -23.42 19.84 11.19
CA THR A 85 -23.14 20.18 12.59
C THR A 85 -22.06 19.29 13.16
N ALA A 86 -21.11 19.88 13.87
CA ALA A 86 -20.10 19.14 14.64
C ALA A 86 -19.85 19.79 16.00
N ASN A 87 -19.38 18.98 16.96
CA ASN A 87 -19.01 19.45 18.29
C ASN A 87 -17.50 19.34 18.48
N LEU A 88 -16.89 20.41 18.98
CA LEU A 88 -15.51 20.44 19.45
C LEU A 88 -15.48 20.51 20.98
N PHE A 89 -14.51 19.84 21.58
CA PHE A 89 -14.29 19.83 23.02
C PHE A 89 -12.87 20.33 23.29
N VAL A 90 -12.76 21.43 24.04
CA VAL A 90 -11.47 22.02 24.39
C VAL A 90 -11.22 21.85 25.87
N ARG A 91 -10.15 21.14 26.23
CA ARG A 91 -9.69 21.01 27.63
C ARG A 91 -8.87 22.24 28.01
N THR A 92 -9.09 22.75 29.22
CA THR A 92 -8.32 23.87 29.77
C THR A 92 -7.39 23.45 30.90
N GLU A 93 -6.39 24.29 31.19
CA GLU A 93 -5.44 24.10 32.32
C GLU A 93 -6.15 24.03 33.67
N SER A 94 -7.31 24.68 33.81
CA SER A 94 -8.10 24.71 35.04
C SER A 94 -9.15 23.60 35.12
N ASN A 95 -8.97 22.49 34.39
CA ASN A 95 -9.84 21.31 34.40
C ASN A 95 -11.29 21.59 33.96
N PHE A 96 -11.49 22.52 33.03
CA PHE A 96 -12.76 22.71 32.34
C PHE A 96 -12.73 22.06 30.96
N VAL A 97 -13.91 21.63 30.49
CA VAL A 97 -14.14 21.22 29.11
C VAL A 97 -15.13 22.19 28.46
N LEU A 98 -14.63 22.97 27.51
CA LEU A 98 -15.42 23.92 26.72
C LEU A 98 -16.02 23.19 25.52
N VAL A 99 -17.33 23.28 25.35
CA VAL A 99 -18.07 22.61 24.28
C VAL A 99 -18.48 23.63 23.23
N TYR A 100 -17.84 23.57 22.07
CA TYR A 100 -18.18 24.38 20.90
C TYR A 100 -19.05 23.60 19.93
N HIS A 101 -19.99 24.30 19.31
CA HIS A 101 -20.80 23.78 18.22
C HIS A 101 -20.45 24.53 16.94
N ILE A 102 -20.13 23.77 15.91
CA ILE A 102 -19.89 24.23 14.54
C ILE A 102 -21.13 23.96 13.71
N LEU A 103 -21.59 24.98 12.98
CA LEU A 103 -22.62 24.88 11.96
C LEU A 103 -22.01 25.21 10.60
N ALA A 104 -21.98 24.22 9.70
CA ALA A 104 -21.51 24.35 8.31
C ALA A 104 -22.71 24.45 7.35
N ASN A 105 -22.75 25.54 6.58
CA ASN A 105 -23.78 25.79 5.58
C ASN A 105 -23.20 25.64 4.17
N TYR A 106 -23.65 24.60 3.46
CA TYR A 106 -23.25 24.30 2.08
C TYR A 106 -24.13 24.96 1.02
N SER A 107 -25.22 25.63 1.40
CA SER A 107 -26.10 26.35 0.45
C SER A 107 -25.50 27.67 -0.04
N ARG A 108 -24.47 28.17 0.65
CA ARG A 108 -23.74 29.40 0.33
C ARG A 108 -22.26 29.07 0.31
N SER A 109 -21.56 29.55 -0.71
CA SER A 109 -20.11 29.44 -0.79
C SER A 109 -19.48 30.78 -0.48
N LEU A 110 -18.40 30.77 0.30
CA LEU A 110 -17.61 31.96 0.56
C LEU A 110 -16.71 32.24 -0.65
N TYR A 111 -17.08 33.25 -1.42
CA TYR A 111 -16.26 33.78 -2.51
C TYR A 111 -15.51 35.06 -2.09
N GLU A 112 -15.93 35.69 -1.00
CA GLU A 112 -15.38 36.93 -0.45
C GLU A 112 -15.20 36.80 1.07
N VAL A 113 -14.03 37.21 1.56
CA VAL A 113 -13.71 37.29 3.00
C VAL A 113 -13.42 38.75 3.32
N HIS A 114 -14.12 39.31 4.30
CA HIS A 114 -13.95 40.70 4.75
C HIS A 114 -13.26 40.77 6.12
N ASP A 115 -12.55 41.86 6.38
CA ASP A 115 -11.98 42.11 7.69
C ASP A 115 -13.09 42.42 8.70
N LYS A 116 -13.17 41.66 9.78
CA LYS A 116 -14.15 41.87 10.86
C LYS A 116 -14.05 43.26 11.50
N LYS A 117 -12.88 43.91 11.43
CA LYS A 117 -12.66 45.25 11.99
C LYS A 117 -13.03 46.37 11.03
N GLU A 118 -13.03 46.10 9.73
CA GLU A 118 -13.34 47.03 8.65
C GLU A 118 -14.13 46.28 7.57
N ASP A 119 -15.46 46.30 7.66
CA ASP A 119 -16.34 45.53 6.75
C ASP A 119 -16.08 45.84 5.25
N ASP A 120 -15.62 47.05 4.92
CA ASP A 120 -15.28 47.45 3.55
C ASP A 120 -13.95 46.87 3.04
N ARG A 121 -13.11 46.36 3.94
CA ARG A 121 -11.80 45.82 3.60
C ARG A 121 -11.90 44.34 3.24
N LEU A 122 -11.92 44.08 1.95
CA LEU A 122 -11.84 42.74 1.37
C LEU A 122 -10.46 42.13 1.63
N LEU A 123 -10.42 41.02 2.38
CA LEU A 123 -9.22 40.23 2.65
C LEU A 123 -8.93 39.23 1.54
N GLN A 124 -9.96 38.70 0.87
CA GLN A 124 -9.82 37.71 -0.21
C GLN A 124 -11.03 37.75 -1.16
N ASN A 125 -10.77 37.66 -2.46
CA ASN A 125 -11.77 37.48 -3.53
C ASN A 125 -11.40 36.23 -4.35
N SER A 126 -12.34 35.30 -4.54
CA SER A 126 -12.18 34.20 -5.50
C SER A 126 -13.16 34.32 -6.67
N LEU A 127 -12.62 34.44 -7.89
CA LEU A 127 -13.36 34.24 -9.15
C LEU A 127 -13.72 32.75 -9.34
N PRO A 128 -14.81 32.40 -10.07
CA PRO A 128 -15.52 33.23 -11.04
C PRO A 128 -17.01 33.54 -10.73
N LEU A 129 -17.52 34.53 -11.50
CA LEU A 129 -18.82 35.20 -11.53
C LEU A 129 -20.08 34.33 -11.83
N ALA A 130 -20.08 33.03 -11.60
CA ALA A 130 -21.27 32.20 -11.84
C ALA A 130 -22.13 32.13 -10.56
N SER A 131 -23.29 32.80 -10.56
CA SER A 131 -24.27 32.67 -9.48
C SER A 131 -24.65 31.20 -9.29
N SER A 132 -24.70 30.72 -8.03
CA SER A 132 -25.03 29.36 -7.60
C SER A 132 -26.44 28.85 -7.95
N SER A 133 -27.13 29.48 -8.90
CA SER A 133 -28.42 29.00 -9.37
C SER A 133 -28.22 27.75 -10.22
N LYS A 134 -28.57 26.59 -9.66
CA LYS A 134 -28.70 25.33 -10.40
C LYS A 134 -29.51 25.55 -11.67
N PHE A 135 -29.10 24.91 -12.77
CA PHE A 135 -29.86 24.93 -14.02
C PHE A 135 -31.32 24.54 -13.75
N SER A 136 -32.23 25.45 -14.07
CA SER A 136 -33.66 25.19 -14.01
C SER A 136 -34.23 25.37 -15.41
N LEU A 137 -34.64 24.26 -16.01
CA LEU A 137 -35.38 24.24 -17.27
C LEU A 137 -36.58 25.20 -17.20
N THR A 138 -37.24 25.26 -16.04
CA THR A 138 -38.35 26.17 -15.74
C THR A 138 -37.92 27.64 -15.74
N ALA A 139 -36.73 27.97 -15.23
CA ALA A 139 -36.21 29.35 -15.26
C ALA A 139 -35.78 29.75 -16.68
N LEU A 140 -35.19 28.83 -17.45
CA LEU A 140 -34.85 29.03 -18.85
C LEU A 140 -36.11 29.26 -19.69
N PHE A 141 -37.14 28.41 -19.53
CA PHE A 141 -38.42 28.63 -20.20
C PHE A 141 -39.10 29.91 -19.75
N LYS A 142 -39.09 30.27 -18.46
CA LYS A 142 -39.63 31.56 -17.99
C LYS A 142 -38.89 32.75 -18.59
N SER A 143 -37.56 32.66 -18.73
CA SER A 143 -36.73 33.70 -19.34
C SER A 143 -37.00 33.83 -20.84
N ALA A 144 -36.99 32.71 -21.56
CA ALA A 144 -37.32 32.66 -22.99
C ALA A 144 -38.75 33.14 -23.26
N THR A 145 -39.72 32.72 -22.44
CA THR A 145 -41.12 33.14 -22.56
C THR A 145 -41.29 34.63 -22.26
N ARG A 146 -40.58 35.18 -21.26
CA ARG A 146 -40.56 36.64 -21.01
C ARG A 146 -39.97 37.41 -22.17
N SER A 147 -38.89 36.92 -22.76
CA SER A 147 -38.26 37.56 -23.93
C SER A 147 -39.18 37.57 -25.15
N ILE A 148 -39.91 36.47 -25.38
CA ILE A 148 -40.91 36.37 -26.45
C ILE A 148 -42.11 37.29 -26.18
N LEU A 149 -42.62 37.33 -24.94
CA LEU A 149 -43.77 38.16 -24.57
C LEU A 149 -43.49 39.67 -24.58
N GLN A 150 -42.24 40.08 -24.37
CA GLN A 150 -41.87 41.49 -24.26
C GLN A 150 -41.43 42.13 -25.59
N GLY A 151 -41.46 41.41 -26.70
CA GLY A 151 -41.37 41.99 -28.05
C GLY A 151 -40.14 42.87 -28.30
N GLY A 152 -38.95 42.25 -28.37
CA GLY A 152 -37.81 42.71 -29.17
C GLY A 152 -36.99 43.93 -28.69
N SER A 153 -35.76 43.67 -28.23
CA SER A 153 -34.54 44.44 -28.60
C SER A 153 -33.26 43.79 -28.04
N ASN A 154 -33.37 42.96 -27.01
CA ASN A 154 -32.23 42.19 -26.50
C ASN A 154 -32.26 40.81 -27.14
N ILE A 155 -31.37 40.58 -28.11
CA ILE A 155 -31.01 39.23 -28.53
C ILE A 155 -30.53 38.53 -27.26
N VAL A 156 -31.33 37.63 -26.70
CA VAL A 156 -30.88 36.76 -25.62
C VAL A 156 -29.79 35.92 -26.26
N ASN A 157 -28.54 36.22 -25.91
CA ASN A 157 -27.40 35.46 -26.40
C ASN A 157 -27.52 34.05 -25.82
N LEU A 158 -28.13 33.16 -26.58
CA LEU A 158 -28.37 31.77 -26.18
C LEU A 158 -27.04 31.07 -25.88
N GLU A 159 -25.94 31.46 -26.54
CA GLU A 159 -24.59 31.03 -26.18
C GLU A 159 -24.19 31.48 -24.77
N ASN A 160 -24.55 32.69 -24.32
CA ASN A 160 -24.28 33.10 -22.93
C ASN A 160 -25.20 32.37 -21.93
N VAL A 161 -26.45 32.07 -22.30
CA VAL A 161 -27.35 31.30 -21.43
C VAL A 161 -26.87 29.86 -21.31
N GLU A 162 -26.46 29.23 -22.41
CA GLU A 162 -25.84 27.91 -22.46
C GLU A 162 -24.47 27.89 -21.75
N HIS A 163 -23.63 28.90 -21.95
CA HIS A 163 -22.37 29.04 -21.23
C HIS A 163 -22.61 29.23 -19.74
N HIS A 164 -23.55 30.07 -19.28
CA HIS A 164 -23.84 30.21 -17.85
C HIS A 164 -24.50 28.95 -17.24
N SER A 165 -25.22 28.16 -18.03
CA SER A 165 -25.86 26.93 -17.56
C SER A 165 -24.95 25.71 -17.59
N ASN A 166 -24.01 25.64 -18.55
CA ASN A 166 -23.00 24.59 -18.64
C ASN A 166 -21.76 24.91 -17.80
N ALA A 167 -21.35 26.18 -17.70
CA ALA A 167 -20.25 26.59 -16.82
C ALA A 167 -20.58 26.31 -15.35
N ALA A 168 -21.83 26.44 -14.92
CA ALA A 168 -22.23 26.05 -13.57
C ALA A 168 -22.07 24.54 -13.32
N ASN A 169 -22.34 23.69 -14.33
CA ASN A 169 -22.13 22.23 -14.21
C ASN A 169 -20.64 21.88 -14.26
N ASP A 170 -19.85 22.51 -15.14
CA ASP A 170 -18.40 22.32 -15.22
C ASP A 170 -17.68 22.87 -13.97
N ASP A 171 -18.11 24.00 -13.43
CA ASP A 171 -17.61 24.60 -12.19
C ASP A 171 -18.10 23.84 -10.94
N GLU A 172 -19.35 23.34 -10.88
CA GLU A 172 -19.82 22.46 -9.81
C GLU A 172 -19.04 21.13 -9.78
N GLN A 173 -18.62 20.65 -10.96
CA GLN A 173 -17.80 19.45 -11.09
C GLN A 173 -16.33 19.69 -10.77
N ARG A 174 -15.76 20.88 -11.08
CA ARG A 174 -14.33 21.20 -10.89
C ARG A 174 -13.98 21.90 -9.58
N ASN A 175 -14.85 22.76 -9.05
CA ASN A 175 -14.52 23.59 -7.89
C ASN A 175 -15.11 23.01 -6.59
N ASP A 176 -14.27 22.90 -5.56
CA ASP A 176 -14.76 22.64 -4.21
C ASP A 176 -15.28 23.94 -3.60
N SER A 177 -16.49 23.90 -3.08
CA SER A 177 -17.16 25.06 -2.50
C SER A 177 -16.69 25.23 -1.05
N ILE A 178 -16.08 26.38 -0.72
CA ILE A 178 -15.74 26.70 0.68
C ILE A 178 -17.05 27.00 1.43
N PRO A 179 -17.45 26.19 2.43
CA PRO A 179 -18.72 26.38 3.13
C PRO A 179 -18.67 27.58 4.08
N VAL A 180 -19.81 28.23 4.30
CA VAL A 180 -19.95 29.22 5.38
C VAL A 180 -20.03 28.48 6.71
N VAL A 181 -19.14 28.82 7.65
CA VAL A 181 -19.06 28.17 8.97
C VAL A 181 -19.34 29.16 10.10
N LYS A 182 -20.17 28.75 11.05
CA LYS A 182 -20.37 29.47 12.32
C LYS A 182 -19.91 28.59 13.48
N ILE A 183 -19.13 29.16 14.39
CA ILE A 183 -18.70 28.52 15.63
C ILE A 183 -19.29 29.25 16.84
N THR A 184 -19.78 28.50 17.82
CA THR A 184 -20.37 29.04 19.06
C THR A 184 -19.98 28.20 20.26
N LEU A 185 -19.53 28.84 21.35
CA LEU A 185 -19.39 28.19 22.65
C LEU A 185 -20.79 27.95 23.25
N VAL A 186 -21.14 26.67 23.49
CA VAL A 186 -22.49 26.30 23.95
C VAL A 186 -22.50 25.97 25.43
N LYS A 187 -21.48 25.29 25.94
CA LYS A 187 -21.39 24.87 27.35
C LYS A 187 -19.97 24.87 27.88
N ILE A 188 -19.86 25.03 29.20
CA ILE A 188 -18.63 24.90 29.97
C ILE A 188 -18.89 23.84 31.04
N LEU A 189 -18.13 22.75 31.01
CA LEU A 189 -18.22 21.66 31.97
C LEU A 189 -17.08 21.78 32.97
N ARG A 190 -17.40 21.84 34.27
CA ARG A 190 -16.40 21.79 35.35
C ARG A 190 -16.22 20.34 35.77
N MET A 191 -14.98 19.87 35.76
CA MET A 191 -14.65 18.53 36.26
C MET A 191 -14.32 18.57 37.75
N ASN A 192 -14.67 17.50 38.46
CA ASN A 192 -14.40 17.37 39.89
C ASN A 192 -12.94 17.04 40.19
N ALA A 193 -12.23 16.46 39.21
CA ALA A 193 -10.83 16.08 39.28
C ALA A 193 -10.13 16.43 37.96
N ALA A 194 -8.80 16.40 37.97
CA ALA A 194 -8.01 16.53 36.76
C ALA A 194 -8.29 15.36 35.79
N ILE A 195 -8.28 15.67 34.49
CA ILE A 195 -8.55 14.70 33.42
C ILE A 195 -7.22 14.20 32.88
N HIS A 196 -6.94 12.91 33.08
CA HIS A 196 -5.85 12.22 32.39
C HIS A 196 -6.19 12.04 30.90
N HIS A 197 -7.34 11.42 30.63
CA HIS A 197 -7.81 11.14 29.29
C HIS A 197 -9.32 11.37 29.17
N PHE A 198 -9.77 11.77 27.99
CA PHE A 198 -11.19 11.81 27.68
C PHE A 198 -11.46 11.35 26.26
N TRP A 199 -12.59 10.69 26.07
CA TRP A 199 -12.98 10.08 24.82
C TRP A 199 -14.42 10.42 24.47
N CYS A 200 -14.67 10.64 23.17
CA CYS A 200 -16.00 10.87 22.65
C CYS A 200 -16.52 9.59 22.00
N LYS A 201 -17.48 8.91 22.63
CA LYS A 201 -18.05 7.67 22.07
C LYS A 201 -18.64 7.97 20.68
N SER A 202 -18.16 7.27 19.65
CA SER A 202 -18.59 7.51 18.26
C SER A 202 -20.10 7.34 18.10
N ASN A 203 -20.73 8.20 17.29
CA ASN A 203 -22.19 8.25 17.07
C ASN A 203 -23.04 8.49 18.32
N SER A 204 -22.41 8.71 19.46
CA SER A 204 -23.07 8.97 20.73
C SER A 204 -22.82 10.41 21.16
N GLN A 205 -23.71 10.96 21.98
CA GLN A 205 -23.48 12.21 22.71
C GLN A 205 -22.85 11.93 24.08
N THR A 206 -22.29 10.74 24.29
CA THR A 206 -21.63 10.33 25.52
C THR A 206 -20.14 10.67 25.50
N LEU A 207 -19.70 11.40 26.51
CA LEU A 207 -18.30 11.62 26.84
C LEU A 207 -17.88 10.65 27.94
N ILE A 208 -16.67 10.14 27.83
CA ILE A 208 -16.05 9.25 28.81
C ILE A 208 -14.80 9.95 29.31
N PHE A 209 -14.64 10.07 30.63
CA PHE A 209 -13.48 10.68 31.25
C PHE A 209 -12.78 9.67 32.16
N TYR A 210 -11.46 9.69 32.15
CA TYR A 210 -10.61 9.02 33.13
C TYR A 210 -9.84 10.09 33.91
N ASN A 211 -9.99 10.07 35.23
CA ASN A 211 -9.52 11.12 36.12
C ASN A 211 -8.42 10.65 37.09
N ASP A 212 -7.79 11.60 37.77
CA ASP A 212 -6.72 11.34 38.75
C ASP A 212 -7.18 10.55 39.99
N HIS A 213 -8.49 10.48 40.23
CA HIS A 213 -9.07 9.65 41.30
C HIS A 213 -9.25 8.18 40.86
N SER A 214 -8.78 7.80 39.67
CA SER A 214 -9.00 6.47 39.08
C SER A 214 -10.48 6.12 38.90
N GLU A 215 -11.28 7.09 38.51
CA GLU A 215 -12.70 6.90 38.20
C GLU A 215 -12.94 7.04 36.68
N ILE A 216 -13.86 6.24 36.17
CA ILE A 216 -14.43 6.41 34.82
C ILE A 216 -15.77 7.12 34.95
N GLN A 217 -15.83 8.36 34.45
CA GLN A 217 -17.07 9.13 34.39
C GLN A 217 -17.69 9.07 32.99
N VAL A 218 -18.93 8.60 32.90
CA VAL A 218 -19.70 8.51 31.66
C VAL A 218 -20.79 9.59 31.68
N LEU A 219 -20.62 10.64 30.86
CA LEU A 219 -21.54 11.78 30.78
C LEU A 219 -22.31 11.77 29.46
N ASN A 220 -23.63 11.69 29.53
CA ASN A 220 -24.49 11.86 28.35
C ASN A 220 -24.82 13.34 28.12
N MET A 221 -24.34 13.94 27.03
CA MET A 221 -24.54 15.36 26.72
C MET A 221 -25.98 15.72 26.31
N LYS A 222 -26.85 14.73 26.03
CA LYS A 222 -28.27 14.98 25.75
C LYS A 222 -29.08 15.13 27.03
N THR A 223 -28.87 14.21 27.96
CA THR A 223 -29.65 14.11 29.20
C THR A 223 -28.96 14.76 30.40
N PHE A 224 -27.67 15.04 30.29
CA PHE A 224 -26.77 15.45 31.38
C PHE A 224 -26.74 14.47 32.55
N LYS A 225 -27.19 13.23 32.35
CA LYS A 225 -26.98 12.15 33.30
C LYS A 225 -25.50 11.77 33.28
N SER A 226 -24.91 11.67 34.46
CA SER A 226 -23.54 11.25 34.68
C SER A 226 -23.56 10.01 35.55
N GLU A 227 -22.83 8.99 35.12
CA GLU A 227 -22.53 7.79 35.89
C GLU A 227 -21.03 7.80 36.19
N VAL A 228 -20.65 7.39 37.39
CA VAL A 228 -19.25 7.36 37.84
C VAL A 228 -18.97 5.94 38.33
N LEU A 229 -17.90 5.35 37.82
CA LEU A 229 -17.42 4.02 38.19
C LEU A 229 -16.05 4.19 38.84
N ALA A 230 -15.96 3.88 40.14
CA ALA A 230 -14.70 3.92 40.87
C ALA A 230 -13.90 2.63 40.57
N LEU A 231 -12.74 2.74 39.93
CA LEU A 231 -11.92 1.57 39.60
C LEU A 231 -11.22 1.01 40.84
N THR A 232 -11.07 1.80 41.91
CA THR A 232 -10.48 1.34 43.18
C THR A 232 -11.31 0.26 43.87
N ASP A 233 -12.59 0.15 43.54
CA ASP A 233 -13.48 -0.88 44.09
C ASP A 233 -13.29 -2.24 43.38
N GLU A 234 -12.63 -2.23 42.21
CA GLU A 234 -12.39 -3.42 41.40
C GLU A 234 -11.11 -4.14 41.85
N PRO A 235 -11.16 -5.45 42.13
CA PRO A 235 -10.01 -6.19 42.69
C PRO A 235 -8.85 -6.37 41.72
N TRP A 236 -9.09 -6.14 40.42
CA TRP A 236 -8.12 -6.31 39.33
C TRP A 236 -7.41 -5.01 38.94
N PHE A 237 -7.80 -3.86 39.49
CA PHE A 237 -7.24 -2.56 39.13
C PHE A 237 -6.13 -2.12 40.09
N ASP A 238 -5.10 -1.45 39.54
CA ASP A 238 -4.03 -0.79 40.29
C ASP A 238 -3.85 0.67 39.81
N SER A 239 -3.47 1.56 40.72
CA SER A 239 -3.21 2.98 40.47
C SER A 239 -2.18 3.25 39.36
N GLY A 240 -1.25 2.34 39.11
CA GLY A 240 -0.24 2.43 38.05
C GLY A 240 -0.70 1.95 36.66
N THR A 241 -1.99 1.66 36.47
CA THR A 241 -2.49 1.01 35.26
C THR A 241 -2.59 1.99 34.08
N LEU A 242 -2.02 1.62 32.94
CA LEU A 242 -2.23 2.35 31.69
C LEU A 242 -3.60 2.01 31.10
N VAL A 243 -4.35 3.04 30.70
CA VAL A 243 -5.72 2.91 30.20
C VAL A 243 -5.83 3.52 28.82
N SER A 244 -6.39 2.78 27.87
CA SER A 244 -6.75 3.30 26.55
C SER A 244 -8.10 2.76 26.12
N TYR A 245 -8.91 3.61 25.49
CA TYR A 245 -10.26 3.29 25.05
C TYR A 245 -10.34 3.22 23.53
N ASN A 246 -10.83 2.10 23.01
CA ASN A 246 -11.08 1.93 21.59
C ASN A 246 -12.47 2.44 21.23
N LEU A 247 -12.50 3.52 20.46
CA LEU A 247 -13.72 4.17 19.96
C LEU A 247 -14.58 3.23 19.09
N THR A 248 -13.96 2.31 18.32
CA THR A 248 -14.66 1.47 17.34
C THR A 248 -15.33 0.27 17.97
N THR A 249 -14.63 -0.43 18.86
CA THR A 249 -15.13 -1.62 19.55
C THR A 249 -15.84 -1.32 20.86
N ASN A 250 -15.75 -0.07 21.38
CA ASN A 250 -16.32 0.35 22.66
C ASN A 250 -15.76 -0.49 23.83
N ARG A 251 -14.44 -0.71 23.82
CA ARG A 251 -13.71 -1.52 24.81
C ARG A 251 -12.47 -0.78 25.29
N PHE A 252 -12.06 -1.04 26.52
CA PHE A 252 -10.80 -0.57 27.07
C PHE A 252 -9.74 -1.66 27.03
N VAL A 253 -8.49 -1.25 26.94
CA VAL A 253 -7.34 -2.09 27.31
C VAL A 253 -6.66 -1.44 28.51
N PHE A 254 -6.49 -2.25 29.55
CA PHE A 254 -5.78 -1.92 30.79
C PHE A 254 -4.47 -2.71 30.83
N ILE A 255 -3.37 -2.05 31.18
CA ILE A 255 -2.07 -2.70 31.43
C ILE A 255 -1.62 -2.34 32.84
N ASP A 256 -1.67 -3.31 33.75
CA ASP A 256 -1.33 -3.10 35.16
C ASP A 256 0.19 -2.99 35.39
N SER A 257 0.58 -2.63 36.62
CA SER A 257 1.99 -2.56 37.04
C SER A 257 2.69 -3.93 37.01
N ALA A 258 1.93 -5.03 37.08
CA ALA A 258 2.43 -6.40 36.92
C ALA A 258 2.59 -6.82 35.44
N ARG A 259 2.32 -5.92 34.49
CA ARG A 259 2.37 -6.10 33.03
C ARG A 259 1.30 -7.04 32.47
N LYS A 260 0.20 -7.25 33.19
CA LYS A 260 -0.96 -7.99 32.68
C LYS A 260 -1.83 -7.08 31.83
N VAL A 261 -2.23 -7.59 30.68
CA VAL A 261 -3.11 -6.91 29.74
C VAL A 261 -4.51 -7.46 29.92
N SER A 262 -5.45 -6.57 30.22
CA SER A 262 -6.86 -6.89 30.40
C SER A 262 -7.71 -6.11 29.42
N LEU A 263 -8.66 -6.78 28.77
CA LEU A 263 -9.71 -6.16 27.98
C LEU A 263 -10.91 -5.92 28.90
N VAL A 264 -11.44 -4.70 28.92
CA VAL A 264 -12.58 -4.34 29.78
C VAL A 264 -13.71 -3.77 28.94
N GLU A 265 -14.93 -4.24 29.16
CA GLU A 265 -16.12 -3.79 28.45
C GLU A 265 -17.25 -3.34 29.38
N PHE A 266 -18.11 -2.46 28.85
CA PHE A 266 -19.30 -1.98 29.54
C PHE A 266 -20.41 -3.02 29.44
N VAL A 267 -20.93 -3.46 30.58
CA VAL A 267 -22.07 -4.37 30.67
C VAL A 267 -23.19 -3.70 31.46
N LEU A 268 -24.43 -3.89 31.02
CA LEU A 268 -25.61 -3.48 31.77
C LEU A 268 -26.14 -4.70 32.51
N ASP A 269 -26.34 -4.56 33.81
CA ASP A 269 -26.99 -5.58 34.63
C ASP A 269 -28.52 -5.59 34.40
N ASP A 270 -29.22 -6.58 34.95
CA ASP A 270 -30.69 -6.73 34.85
C ASP A 270 -31.46 -5.50 35.38
N ASP A 271 -30.81 -4.71 36.25
CA ASP A 271 -31.30 -3.44 36.82
C ASP A 271 -30.91 -2.18 36.01
N ASP A 272 -30.45 -2.32 34.76
CA ASP A 272 -29.94 -1.23 33.90
C ASP A 272 -28.74 -0.45 34.50
N ARG A 273 -28.01 -1.05 35.45
CA ARG A 273 -26.80 -0.46 36.03
C ARG A 273 -25.57 -0.80 35.20
N LEU A 274 -24.73 0.21 34.95
CA LEU A 274 -23.48 0.05 34.21
C LEU A 274 -22.39 -0.53 35.12
N HIS A 275 -21.79 -1.64 34.70
CA HIS A 275 -20.65 -2.27 35.35
C HIS A 275 -19.55 -2.59 34.33
N LEU A 276 -18.34 -2.89 34.82
CA LEU A 276 -17.18 -3.24 34.01
C LEU A 276 -16.93 -4.75 34.09
N GLU A 277 -16.87 -5.42 32.94
CA GLU A 277 -16.46 -6.83 32.86
C GLU A 277 -15.03 -6.91 32.33
N GLN A 278 -14.17 -7.62 33.06
CA GLN A 278 -12.74 -7.78 32.75
C GLN A 278 -12.44 -9.16 32.16
N HIS A 279 -11.66 -9.18 31.08
CA HIS A 279 -11.12 -10.37 30.43
C HIS A 279 -9.59 -10.27 30.37
N GLU A 280 -8.87 -11.10 31.13
CA GLU A 280 -7.40 -11.16 31.09
C GLU A 280 -6.94 -11.78 29.75
N LEU A 281 -6.01 -11.11 29.06
CA LEU A 281 -5.53 -11.53 27.73
C LEU A 281 -4.17 -12.22 27.78
N LEU A 282 -3.14 -11.52 28.29
CA LEU A 282 -1.78 -12.03 28.41
C LEU A 282 -0.95 -11.19 29.39
N LYS A 283 0.28 -11.65 29.66
CA LYS A 283 1.29 -10.90 30.42
C LYS A 283 2.46 -10.50 29.50
N LEU A 284 2.85 -9.22 29.54
CA LEU A 284 3.93 -8.67 28.72
C LEU A 284 5.31 -8.90 29.33
N GLU A 285 6.31 -8.99 28.48
CA GLU A 285 7.71 -9.17 28.87
C GLU A 285 8.35 -7.84 29.28
N SER A 286 8.05 -6.76 28.57
CA SER A 286 8.60 -5.41 28.76
C SER A 286 7.55 -4.44 29.32
N PRO A 287 7.99 -3.39 30.05
CA PRO A 287 7.09 -2.30 30.42
C PRO A 287 6.67 -1.51 29.18
N VAL A 288 5.40 -1.08 29.18
CA VAL A 288 4.79 -0.30 28.10
C VAL A 288 4.62 1.14 28.57
N GLN A 289 4.82 2.09 27.67
CA GLN A 289 4.64 3.53 27.89
C GLN A 289 3.31 4.03 27.32
N GLU A 290 2.85 3.46 26.19
CA GLU A 290 1.67 3.95 25.47
C GLU A 290 0.95 2.82 24.72
N ILE A 291 -0.39 2.93 24.63
CA ILE A 291 -1.27 1.97 23.97
C ILE A 291 -1.98 2.65 22.80
N LEU A 292 -1.73 2.16 21.58
CA LEU A 292 -2.23 2.74 20.34
C LEU A 292 -3.08 1.73 19.57
N PHE A 293 -4.40 1.95 19.52
CA PHE A 293 -5.31 1.13 18.73
C PHE A 293 -5.22 1.46 17.24
N ASN A 294 -5.22 0.42 16.41
CA ASN A 294 -5.47 0.62 14.99
C ASN A 294 -6.95 0.99 14.77
N PRO A 295 -7.26 2.03 13.99
CA PRO A 295 -8.64 2.51 13.84
C PRO A 295 -9.54 1.63 12.98
N GLN A 296 -8.99 0.74 12.14
CA GLN A 296 -9.78 -0.07 11.19
C GLN A 296 -9.62 -1.58 11.40
N PHE A 297 -8.50 -2.03 11.94
CA PHE A 297 -8.14 -3.43 12.06
C PHE A 297 -8.01 -3.83 13.54
N ASP A 298 -8.19 -5.12 13.83
CA ASP A 298 -8.04 -5.67 15.18
C ASP A 298 -6.56 -5.83 15.57
N LEU A 299 -5.83 -4.72 15.50
CA LEU A 299 -4.40 -4.59 15.77
C LEU A 299 -4.17 -3.57 16.89
N LEU A 300 -3.20 -3.87 17.74
CA LEU A 300 -2.80 -3.05 18.89
C LEU A 300 -1.30 -2.82 18.83
N LEU A 301 -0.88 -1.55 18.89
CA LEU A 301 0.53 -1.17 18.93
C LEU A 301 0.88 -0.71 20.35
N LEU A 302 1.87 -1.36 20.95
CA LEU A 302 2.37 -1.03 22.28
C LEU A 302 3.75 -0.39 22.16
N LYS A 303 3.92 0.81 22.71
CA LYS A 303 5.21 1.50 22.76
C LYS A 303 5.97 1.05 24.00
N THR A 304 7.15 0.47 23.83
CA THR A 304 8.10 0.18 24.91
C THR A 304 9.17 1.29 24.95
N GLU A 305 10.16 1.17 25.84
CA GLU A 305 11.27 2.13 25.89
C GLU A 305 12.10 2.16 24.60
N SER A 306 12.19 1.04 23.88
CA SER A 306 13.10 0.88 22.74
C SER A 306 12.44 0.37 21.45
N SER A 307 11.15 0.03 21.49
CA SER A 307 10.43 -0.53 20.35
C SER A 307 8.95 -0.16 20.31
N TYR A 308 8.37 -0.35 19.13
CA TYR A 308 6.92 -0.45 18.94
C TYR A 308 6.58 -1.89 18.60
N ASP A 309 5.82 -2.54 19.49
CA ASP A 309 5.47 -3.94 19.43
C ASP A 309 4.02 -4.10 18.97
N LEU A 310 3.81 -4.83 17.88
CA LEU A 310 2.51 -5.03 17.28
C LEU A 310 1.88 -6.34 17.75
N TYR A 311 0.63 -6.25 18.20
CA TYR A 311 -0.20 -7.37 18.63
C TYR A 311 -1.48 -7.42 17.79
N LYS A 312 -2.03 -8.63 17.64
CA LYS A 312 -3.39 -8.83 17.11
C LYS A 312 -4.35 -9.19 18.23
N LEU A 313 -5.58 -8.71 18.10
CA LEU A 313 -6.69 -9.05 18.97
C LEU A 313 -7.63 -10.02 18.21
N ALA A 314 -8.02 -11.11 18.85
CA ALA A 314 -8.96 -12.06 18.30
C ALA A 314 -10.20 -12.13 19.18
N PHE A 315 -11.36 -11.87 18.58
CA PHE A 315 -12.66 -11.91 19.23
C PHE A 315 -13.45 -13.14 18.74
N LEU A 316 -13.16 -14.30 19.30
CA LEU A 316 -13.77 -15.58 18.90
C LEU A 316 -14.87 -15.97 19.90
N GLY A 317 -16.09 -15.48 19.66
CA GLY A 317 -17.22 -15.66 20.55
C GLY A 317 -16.97 -14.98 21.90
N LYS A 318 -17.16 -15.72 23.01
CA LYS A 318 -16.87 -15.24 24.38
C LYS A 318 -15.38 -15.28 24.76
N LYS A 319 -14.53 -15.93 23.96
CA LYS A 319 -13.09 -16.00 24.25
C LYS A 319 -12.39 -14.89 23.48
N HIS A 320 -11.65 -14.08 24.22
CA HIS A 320 -10.79 -13.03 23.68
C HIS A 320 -9.34 -13.44 23.86
N SER A 321 -8.53 -13.23 22.83
CA SER A 321 -7.10 -13.49 22.92
C SER A 321 -6.31 -12.38 22.25
N MET A 322 -5.07 -12.23 22.71
CA MET A 322 -4.09 -11.33 22.13
C MET A 322 -2.83 -12.14 21.79
N ALA A 323 -2.20 -11.84 20.67
CA ALA A 323 -0.96 -12.49 20.26
C ALA A 323 0.03 -11.47 19.72
N PHE A 324 1.30 -11.59 20.13
CA PHE A 324 2.39 -10.81 19.58
C PHE A 324 2.63 -11.21 18.13
N ILE A 325 2.82 -10.21 17.26
CA ILE A 325 3.16 -10.42 15.85
C ILE A 325 4.66 -10.14 15.64
N LYS A 326 5.09 -8.89 15.86
CA LYS A 326 6.45 -8.43 15.58
C LYS A 326 6.70 -7.04 16.20
N SER A 327 7.96 -6.72 16.50
CA SER A 327 8.41 -5.34 16.71
C SER A 327 8.55 -4.61 15.38
N VAL A 328 7.69 -3.64 15.11
CA VAL A 328 7.60 -2.95 13.80
C VAL A 328 8.57 -1.79 13.65
N TYR A 329 9.05 -1.23 14.77
CA TYR A 329 10.04 -0.17 14.78
C TYR A 329 10.89 -0.27 16.05
N ARG A 330 12.20 0.01 15.94
CA ARG A 330 13.14 0.02 17.07
C ARG A 330 13.93 1.31 17.08
N THR A 331 14.02 1.96 18.23
CA THR A 331 14.77 3.19 18.42
C THR A 331 15.06 3.41 19.90
N GLU A 332 16.21 3.97 20.22
CA GLU A 332 16.53 4.41 21.58
C GLU A 332 16.08 5.86 21.84
N LEU A 333 15.63 6.56 20.80
CA LEU A 333 15.21 7.95 20.89
C LEU A 333 13.74 8.04 21.32
N GLN A 334 13.42 9.07 22.09
CA GLN A 334 12.03 9.42 22.38
C GLN A 334 11.28 9.73 21.08
N THR A 335 10.14 9.07 20.91
CA THR A 335 9.30 9.17 19.72
C THR A 335 7.83 9.30 20.05
N SER A 336 7.06 9.93 19.17
CA SER A 336 5.60 9.88 19.16
C SER A 336 5.10 9.14 17.92
N CYS A 337 3.89 8.57 18.00
CA CYS A 337 3.32 7.75 16.95
C CYS A 337 1.82 8.05 16.74
N HIS A 338 1.40 8.16 15.48
CA HIS A 338 -0.01 8.41 15.12
C HIS A 338 -0.45 7.49 13.97
N TRP A 339 -1.54 6.74 14.20
CA TRP A 339 -2.14 5.87 13.17
C TRP A 339 -2.88 6.67 12.10
N SER A 340 -2.78 6.21 10.85
CA SER A 340 -3.64 6.70 9.77
C SER A 340 -5.10 6.32 10.01
N PRO A 341 -6.08 7.18 9.64
CA PRO A 341 -7.50 6.85 9.75
C PRO A 341 -7.92 5.58 8.99
N CYS A 342 -7.17 5.18 7.95
CA CYS A 342 -7.39 3.94 7.20
C CYS A 342 -6.74 2.70 7.83
N GLY A 343 -5.91 2.88 8.87
CA GLY A 343 -5.24 1.79 9.60
C GLY A 343 -4.12 1.07 8.85
N THR A 344 -3.76 1.49 7.63
CA THR A 344 -2.77 0.77 6.80
C THR A 344 -1.33 1.24 7.00
N PHE A 345 -1.13 2.41 7.61
CA PHE A 345 0.16 2.99 7.95
C PHE A 345 0.06 3.89 9.18
N PHE A 346 1.20 4.29 9.73
CA PHE A 346 1.32 5.25 10.82
C PHE A 346 2.57 6.13 10.63
N VAL A 347 2.62 7.24 11.35
CA VAL A 347 3.75 8.17 11.34
C VAL A 347 4.48 8.07 12.67
N ILE A 348 5.81 8.03 12.63
CA ILE A 348 6.69 8.12 13.80
C ILE A 348 7.48 9.42 13.72
N ILE A 349 7.54 10.18 14.82
CA ILE A 349 8.30 11.43 14.93
C ILE A 349 9.34 11.28 16.04
N GLU A 350 10.61 11.58 15.74
CA GLU A 350 11.70 11.62 16.71
C GLU A 350 11.72 12.98 17.44
N SER A 351 11.46 12.99 18.75
CA SER A 351 11.28 14.24 19.51
C SER A 351 12.53 15.12 19.55
N ALA A 352 13.73 14.51 19.60
CA ALA A 352 14.98 15.26 19.70
C ALA A 352 15.34 15.98 18.38
N THR A 353 15.25 15.26 17.25
CA THR A 353 15.67 15.75 15.94
C THR A 353 14.53 16.45 15.20
N GLY A 354 13.29 16.02 15.41
CA GLY A 354 12.11 16.37 14.61
C GLY A 354 12.03 15.58 13.30
N PHE A 355 12.88 14.57 13.08
CA PHE A 355 12.74 13.74 11.88
C PHE A 355 11.53 12.81 12.04
N TRP A 356 10.82 12.63 10.94
CA TRP A 356 9.66 11.74 10.89
C TRP A 356 9.76 10.70 9.77
N LYS A 357 9.07 9.58 9.98
CA LYS A 357 8.99 8.46 9.04
C LYS A 357 7.54 8.03 8.85
N LEU A 358 7.22 7.64 7.62
CA LEU A 358 5.96 6.96 7.31
C LEU A 358 6.24 5.45 7.34
N VAL A 359 5.48 4.70 8.12
CA VAL A 359 5.69 3.26 8.33
C VAL A 359 4.40 2.51 8.04
N SER A 360 4.47 1.42 7.28
CA SER A 360 3.33 0.55 7.01
C SER A 360 2.87 -0.18 8.27
N ARG A 361 1.66 -0.72 8.27
CA ARG A 361 1.08 -1.41 9.43
C ARG A 361 1.95 -2.53 10.01
N PHE A 362 2.78 -3.22 9.21
CA PHE A 362 3.69 -4.28 9.66
C PHE A 362 5.19 -3.87 9.69
N GLY A 363 5.50 -2.58 9.55
CA GLY A 363 6.83 -2.03 9.83
C GLY A 363 7.70 -1.67 8.62
N SER A 364 7.18 -1.70 7.38
CA SER A 364 7.95 -1.27 6.21
C SER A 364 8.08 0.26 6.22
N VAL A 365 9.29 0.78 6.05
CA VAL A 365 9.51 2.24 5.97
C VAL A 365 9.12 2.73 4.58
N LEU A 366 8.02 3.47 4.50
CA LEU A 366 7.43 3.99 3.24
C LEU A 366 7.96 5.38 2.88
N PHE A 367 8.48 6.14 3.85
CA PHE A 367 9.12 7.45 3.64
C PHE A 367 10.02 7.79 4.84
N SER A 368 11.14 8.44 4.60
CA SER A 368 12.09 8.90 5.63
C SER A 368 12.56 10.32 5.34
N SER A 369 12.11 11.28 6.15
CA SER A 369 12.53 12.68 6.03
C SER A 369 14.04 12.87 6.22
N LYS A 370 14.67 12.06 7.10
CA LYS A 370 16.12 12.05 7.30
C LYS A 370 16.87 11.68 6.01
N SER A 371 16.37 10.70 5.27
CA SER A 371 16.98 10.22 4.02
C SER A 371 16.95 11.31 2.94
N ILE A 372 15.82 11.99 2.79
CA ILE A 372 15.68 13.12 1.85
C ILE A 372 16.65 14.25 2.21
N LYS A 373 16.72 14.63 3.49
CA LYS A 373 17.63 15.70 3.95
C LYS A 373 19.10 15.34 3.71
N SER A 374 19.48 14.08 3.92
CA SER A 374 20.85 13.62 3.64
C SER A 374 21.18 13.58 2.14
N GLU A 375 20.25 13.21 1.27
CA GLU A 375 20.44 13.21 -0.19
C GLU A 375 20.62 14.63 -0.75
N VAL A 376 19.91 15.61 -0.19
CA VAL A 376 20.11 17.02 -0.57
C VAL A 376 21.44 17.57 -0.04
N ALA A 377 21.83 17.20 1.19
CA ALA A 377 23.08 17.67 1.78
C ALA A 377 24.32 17.23 0.99
N THR A 378 24.29 16.08 0.32
CA THR A 378 25.42 15.59 -0.51
C THR A 378 25.55 16.31 -1.86
N THR A 379 24.47 16.93 -2.36
CA THR A 379 24.47 17.52 -3.71
C THR A 379 24.89 18.99 -3.74
N LYS A 380 24.43 19.84 -2.81
CA LYS A 380 24.92 21.22 -2.59
C LYS A 380 24.62 21.71 -1.17
N PRO A 381 25.62 22.09 -0.36
CA PRO A 381 25.37 22.65 0.96
C PRO A 381 24.97 24.14 0.85
N ASP A 382 23.87 24.50 1.52
CA ASP A 382 23.61 25.83 2.08
C ASP A 382 23.35 27.01 1.13
N SER A 383 22.22 26.97 0.40
CA SER A 383 21.50 28.20 0.06
C SER A 383 20.29 28.37 0.99
N PRO A 384 19.97 29.59 1.45
CA PRO A 384 18.87 29.82 2.38
C PRO A 384 17.49 29.41 1.81
N GLY A 385 17.33 29.45 0.48
CA GLY A 385 16.13 28.95 -0.21
C GLY A 385 15.96 27.43 -0.06
N ILE A 386 17.04 26.67 -0.21
CA ILE A 386 17.02 25.20 -0.04
C ILE A 386 16.77 24.82 1.42
N THR A 387 17.34 25.55 2.38
CA THR A 387 17.07 25.30 3.81
C THR A 387 15.58 25.42 4.12
N ARG A 388 14.93 26.50 3.66
CA ARG A 388 13.48 26.68 3.82
C ARG A 388 12.66 25.59 3.11
N ALA A 389 13.09 25.18 1.91
CA ALA A 389 12.43 24.10 1.19
C ALA A 389 12.49 22.74 1.91
N LEU A 390 13.38 22.58 2.91
CA LEU A 390 13.54 21.37 3.72
C LEU A 390 12.98 21.50 5.13
N ASP A 391 12.31 22.60 5.49
CA ASP A 391 11.76 22.80 6.83
C ASP A 391 10.73 21.71 7.19
N PHE A 392 9.99 21.19 6.20
CA PHE A 392 9.06 20.07 6.38
C PHE A 392 9.73 18.73 6.79
N CYS A 393 11.05 18.62 6.69
CA CYS A 393 11.78 17.44 7.14
C CYS A 393 11.97 17.40 8.67
N ASN A 394 11.89 18.56 9.35
CA ASN A 394 12.03 18.68 10.80
C ASN A 394 10.75 19.25 11.40
N VAL A 395 10.01 18.40 12.11
CA VAL A 395 8.60 18.64 12.46
C VAL A 395 8.38 18.54 13.96
N SER A 396 7.38 19.26 14.45
CA SER A 396 6.84 19.05 15.80
C SER A 396 5.72 18.02 15.79
N GLU A 397 4.88 18.05 14.75
CA GLU A 397 3.65 17.29 14.67
C GLU A 397 3.30 16.94 13.22
N VAL A 398 2.69 15.78 13.01
CA VAL A 398 2.20 15.33 11.70
C VAL A 398 0.79 14.79 11.88
N ILE A 399 -0.15 15.40 11.16
CA ILE A 399 -1.57 15.06 11.23
C ILE A 399 -2.00 14.49 9.89
N ILE A 400 -2.66 13.33 9.94
CA ILE A 400 -3.09 12.62 8.75
C ILE A 400 -4.53 13.04 8.43
N SER A 401 -4.76 13.46 7.18
CA SER A 401 -6.11 13.79 6.70
C SER A 401 -7.09 12.60 6.86
N PRO A 402 -8.40 12.85 7.08
CA PRO A 402 -9.40 11.79 7.26
C PRO A 402 -9.54 10.82 6.07
N ASN A 403 -9.17 11.28 4.86
CA ASN A 403 -9.15 10.48 3.63
C ASN A 403 -7.83 9.70 3.43
N ALA A 404 -6.85 9.87 4.33
CA ALA A 404 -5.52 9.28 4.28
C ALA A 404 -4.74 9.56 2.98
N LEU A 405 -5.04 10.67 2.29
CA LEU A 405 -4.40 11.06 1.02
C LEU A 405 -3.61 12.38 1.11
N ALA A 406 -3.55 13.00 2.29
CA ALA A 406 -2.71 14.15 2.58
C ALA A 406 -2.19 14.12 4.03
N LEU A 407 -1.03 14.75 4.24
CA LEU A 407 -0.45 15.02 5.56
C LEU A 407 -0.40 16.53 5.79
N TYR A 408 -0.80 16.96 6.98
CA TYR A 408 -0.54 18.30 7.50
C TYR A 408 0.67 18.20 8.41
N VAL A 409 1.77 18.85 8.02
CA VAL A 409 3.06 18.76 8.69
C VAL A 409 3.39 20.10 9.29
N ILE A 410 3.56 20.16 10.62
CA ILE A 410 3.92 21.38 11.35
C ILE A 410 5.42 21.38 11.58
N ASP A 411 6.08 22.47 11.19
CA ASP A 411 7.52 22.60 11.35
C ASP A 411 7.93 22.59 12.83
N LYS A 412 9.18 22.23 13.10
CA LYS A 412 9.71 22.16 14.48
C LYS A 412 9.63 23.52 15.22
N SER A 413 9.63 24.64 14.49
CA SER A 413 9.53 25.97 15.10
C SER A 413 8.09 26.43 15.33
N VAL A 414 7.09 25.63 14.94
CA VAL A 414 5.66 25.86 15.12
C VAL A 414 5.24 27.22 14.52
N LYS A 415 5.71 27.47 13.30
CA LYS A 415 5.44 28.69 12.52
C LYS A 415 4.60 28.42 11.30
N ASP A 416 4.83 27.31 10.62
CA ASP A 416 4.24 27.01 9.32
C ASP A 416 3.67 25.58 9.30
N VAL A 417 2.53 25.43 8.63
CA VAL A 417 1.96 24.12 8.31
C VAL A 417 2.07 23.86 6.81
N TYR A 418 2.62 22.70 6.47
CA TYR A 418 2.87 22.20 5.12
C TYR A 418 1.85 21.13 4.76
N VAL A 419 1.33 21.15 3.54
CA VAL A 419 0.45 20.09 3.01
C VAL A 419 1.24 19.18 2.08
N LEU A 420 1.39 17.91 2.44
CA LEU A 420 2.02 16.90 1.59
C LEU A 420 0.98 15.93 1.03
N PRO A 421 0.86 15.78 -0.31
CA PRO A 421 -0.03 14.82 -0.91
C PRO A 421 0.53 13.40 -0.80
N LEU A 422 -0.35 12.42 -0.59
CA LEU A 422 -0.02 11.01 -0.58
C LEU A 422 -0.55 10.33 -1.86
N THR A 423 0.19 9.34 -2.34
CA THR A 423 -0.25 8.37 -3.35
C THR A 423 -0.60 7.06 -2.65
N SER A 424 -1.74 6.47 -2.96
CA SER A 424 -2.19 5.17 -2.42
C SER A 424 -2.13 4.10 -3.51
N GLN A 425 -1.93 2.83 -3.11
CA GLN A 425 -2.05 1.66 -3.99
C GLN A 425 -3.43 1.05 -3.86
N GLN A 426 -4.07 0.80 -5.01
CA GLN A 426 -5.29 0.01 -5.07
C GLN A 426 -4.98 -1.46 -4.84
N ASP A 427 -5.79 -2.11 -4.01
CA ASP A 427 -5.58 -3.52 -3.68
C ASP A 427 -6.18 -4.42 -4.79
N CYS A 428 -5.41 -4.66 -5.84
CA CYS A 428 -5.75 -5.50 -7.01
C CYS A 428 -4.89 -6.76 -7.11
N PHE A 429 -5.47 -7.83 -7.65
CA PHE A 429 -4.72 -8.91 -8.28
C PHE A 429 -4.38 -8.48 -9.72
N GLY A 430 -3.11 -8.61 -10.12
CA GLY A 430 -2.60 -8.12 -11.41
C GLY A 430 -1.70 -6.90 -11.28
N GLN A 431 -1.65 -6.07 -12.33
CA GLN A 431 -0.78 -4.90 -12.39
C GLN A 431 -1.07 -3.91 -11.25
N PRO A 432 -0.04 -3.37 -10.57
CA PRO A 432 -0.21 -2.42 -9.49
C PRO A 432 -0.74 -1.08 -10.03
N ILE A 433 -1.86 -0.63 -9.48
CA ILE A 433 -2.45 0.68 -9.79
C ILE A 433 -2.26 1.58 -8.59
N LEU A 434 -1.65 2.74 -8.82
CA LEU A 434 -1.50 3.79 -7.82
C LEU A 434 -2.45 4.94 -8.16
N TYR A 435 -2.90 5.68 -7.16
CA TYR A 435 -3.70 6.89 -7.38
C TYR A 435 -3.39 7.94 -6.31
N ASP A 436 -3.51 9.20 -6.71
CA ASP A 436 -3.54 10.35 -5.81
C ASP A 436 -4.84 11.14 -6.03
N GLN A 437 -4.93 12.35 -5.48
CA GLN A 437 -6.15 13.18 -5.62
C GLN A 437 -6.44 13.62 -7.06
N ASN A 438 -5.45 13.53 -7.97
CA ASN A 438 -5.55 14.12 -9.30
C ASN A 438 -5.35 13.10 -10.43
N PHE A 439 -4.52 12.08 -10.21
CA PHE A 439 -4.08 11.14 -11.25
C PHE A 439 -4.16 9.68 -10.81
N ILE A 440 -4.43 8.82 -11.78
CA ILE A 440 -4.22 7.37 -11.71
C ILE A 440 -2.88 7.08 -12.37
N LYS A 441 -2.01 6.33 -11.70
CA LYS A 441 -0.69 5.93 -12.21
C LYS A 441 -0.69 4.41 -12.41
N VAL A 442 -0.39 3.96 -13.62
CA VAL A 442 -0.32 2.54 -13.99
C VAL A 442 1.12 2.23 -14.38
N LEU A 443 1.69 1.15 -13.83
CA LEU A 443 3.01 0.67 -14.24
C LEU A 443 2.92 -0.01 -15.60
N ARG A 444 3.77 0.40 -16.54
CA ARG A 444 3.91 -0.20 -17.88
C ARG A 444 5.02 -1.26 -17.92
N ASP A 445 5.01 -2.04 -18.99
CA ASP A 445 6.03 -3.07 -19.25
C ASP A 445 7.41 -2.47 -19.56
N ASP A 446 7.47 -1.22 -20.05
CA ASP A 446 8.70 -0.44 -20.21
C ASP A 446 9.23 0.16 -18.88
N HIS A 447 8.61 -0.22 -17.76
CA HIS A 447 8.88 0.27 -16.41
C HIS A 447 8.66 1.77 -16.20
N THR A 448 7.78 2.39 -16.98
CA THR A 448 7.36 3.78 -16.74
C THR A 448 5.97 3.84 -16.10
N PHE A 449 5.67 4.94 -15.40
CA PHE A 449 4.33 5.20 -14.89
C PHE A 449 3.52 5.98 -15.92
N LEU A 450 2.52 5.32 -16.49
CA LEU A 450 1.45 5.97 -17.24
C LEU A 450 0.59 6.80 -16.28
N ARG A 451 0.49 8.12 -16.50
CA ARG A 451 -0.36 9.01 -15.71
C ARG A 451 -1.65 9.32 -16.47
N VAL A 452 -2.78 8.96 -15.89
CA VAL A 452 -4.12 9.22 -16.44
C VAL A 452 -4.83 10.23 -15.54
N PRO A 453 -5.28 11.38 -16.07
CA PRO A 453 -5.99 12.39 -15.28
C PRO A 453 -7.33 11.85 -14.80
N MET A 454 -7.62 12.07 -13.52
CA MET A 454 -8.88 11.69 -12.90
C MET A 454 -9.98 12.71 -13.22
N ILE A 455 -11.21 12.24 -13.42
CA ILE A 455 -12.36 13.10 -13.70
C ILE A 455 -12.70 13.94 -12.46
N PRO A 456 -13.04 15.23 -12.60
CA PRO A 456 -13.29 16.12 -11.47
C PRO A 456 -14.27 15.60 -10.41
N HIS A 457 -15.33 14.91 -10.81
CA HIS A 457 -16.31 14.39 -9.87
C HIS A 457 -15.77 13.25 -8.98
N TYR A 458 -14.75 12.50 -9.43
CA TYR A 458 -14.01 11.56 -8.57
C TYR A 458 -12.96 12.26 -7.72
N GLN A 459 -12.30 13.30 -8.22
CA GLN A 459 -11.42 14.14 -7.41
C GLN A 459 -12.19 14.69 -6.19
N LYS A 460 -13.38 15.24 -6.43
CA LYS A 460 -14.32 15.71 -5.39
C LYS A 460 -14.82 14.59 -4.47
N ALA A 461 -15.05 13.39 -5.00
CA ALA A 461 -15.44 12.25 -4.17
C ALA A 461 -14.30 11.84 -3.22
N ILE A 462 -13.06 11.84 -3.71
CA ILE A 462 -11.86 11.47 -2.96
C ILE A 462 -11.51 12.50 -1.88
N THR A 463 -11.67 13.79 -2.15
CA THR A 463 -11.45 14.84 -1.13
C THR A 463 -12.47 14.75 0.00
N ARG A 464 -13.70 14.32 -0.31
CA ARG A 464 -14.81 14.18 0.66
C ARG A 464 -14.89 12.80 1.31
N LEU A 465 -14.17 11.81 0.78
CA LEU A 465 -14.14 10.45 1.30
C LEU A 465 -13.46 10.43 2.66
N HIS A 466 -14.09 9.88 3.70
CA HIS A 466 -13.46 9.72 5.01
C HIS A 466 -13.49 8.25 5.41
N HIS A 467 -12.37 7.74 5.95
CA HIS A 467 -12.28 6.36 6.44
C HIS A 467 -13.00 6.15 7.80
N ILE A 468 -13.42 7.23 8.45
CA ILE A 468 -14.10 7.19 9.75
C ILE A 468 -15.55 6.74 9.54
N ASN A 469 -15.81 5.46 9.78
CA ASN A 469 -17.05 4.80 9.37
C ASN A 469 -18.08 4.71 10.47
N GLY A 470 -19.32 4.57 10.04
CA GLY A 470 -20.31 3.83 10.80
C GLY A 470 -21.59 3.65 10.03
N THR A 471 -22.34 2.66 10.48
CA THR A 471 -23.70 2.38 10.08
C THR A 471 -24.65 3.09 11.01
N SER A 472 -25.80 3.57 10.52
CA SER A 472 -26.82 4.26 11.31
C SER A 472 -27.53 3.39 12.35
N LYS A 473 -27.41 2.06 12.26
CA LYS A 473 -28.11 1.12 13.14
C LYS A 473 -27.23 0.68 14.32
N ARG A 474 -27.86 0.63 15.50
CA ARG A 474 -27.27 0.40 16.84
C ARG A 474 -26.48 -0.92 16.99
N LEU A 475 -26.63 -1.85 16.05
CA LEU A 475 -26.08 -3.21 16.09
C LEU A 475 -25.16 -3.55 14.92
N SER A 476 -25.15 -2.80 13.82
CA SER A 476 -24.39 -3.21 12.61
C SER A 476 -22.91 -2.87 12.72
N PHE A 477 -22.06 -3.78 12.23
CA PHE A 477 -20.61 -3.60 12.18
C PHE A 477 -20.24 -2.36 11.35
N ARG A 478 -19.33 -1.55 11.90
CA ARG A 478 -18.93 -0.22 11.41
C ARG A 478 -18.00 -0.32 10.18
N LYS A 479 -18.53 -0.73 9.03
CA LYS A 479 -17.77 -0.77 7.76
C LYS A 479 -18.19 0.37 6.82
N PRO A 480 -17.29 0.83 5.92
CA PRO A 480 -17.64 1.85 4.94
C PRO A 480 -18.71 1.30 4.00
N THR A 481 -19.73 2.10 3.70
CA THR A 481 -20.78 1.73 2.75
C THR A 481 -20.34 1.98 1.31
N GLY A 482 -19.49 2.98 1.06
CA GLY A 482 -18.83 3.23 -0.22
C GLY A 482 -17.33 2.96 -0.18
N GLN A 483 -16.79 2.42 -1.27
CA GLN A 483 -15.36 2.18 -1.44
C GLN A 483 -14.93 2.60 -2.84
N ILE A 484 -13.80 3.30 -2.94
CA ILE A 484 -13.20 3.60 -4.24
C ILE A 484 -12.53 2.33 -4.80
N SER A 485 -12.89 2.00 -6.03
CA SER A 485 -12.24 0.91 -6.77
C SER A 485 -11.71 1.43 -8.09
N ILE A 486 -10.50 1.00 -8.45
CA ILE A 486 -9.86 1.29 -9.74
C ILE A 486 -9.32 -0.03 -10.28
N ARG A 487 -9.60 -0.35 -11.54
CA ARG A 487 -9.13 -1.59 -12.18
C ARG A 487 -8.70 -1.32 -13.61
N LYS A 488 -7.82 -2.17 -14.11
CA LYS A 488 -7.37 -2.21 -15.50
C LYS A 488 -7.57 -3.61 -16.07
N ASN A 489 -7.95 -3.73 -17.34
CA ASN A 489 -8.00 -5.01 -18.04
C ASN A 489 -6.86 -5.16 -19.06
N ASN A 490 -6.82 -6.31 -19.73
CA ASN A 490 -5.81 -6.65 -20.74
C ASN A 490 -5.92 -5.79 -22.02
N TYR A 491 -7.07 -5.15 -22.26
CA TYR A 491 -7.29 -4.23 -23.38
C TYR A 491 -6.90 -2.78 -23.04
N ASN A 492 -6.15 -2.56 -21.94
CA ASN A 492 -5.78 -1.23 -21.41
C ASN A 492 -6.95 -0.33 -21.02
N GLN A 493 -8.15 -0.90 -20.83
CA GLN A 493 -9.29 -0.15 -20.31
C GLN A 493 -9.12 0.05 -18.81
N ILE A 494 -9.35 1.27 -18.36
CA ILE A 494 -9.31 1.67 -16.96
C ILE A 494 -10.74 1.96 -16.53
N SER A 495 -11.13 1.41 -15.39
CA SER A 495 -12.42 1.68 -14.75
C SER A 495 -12.20 2.24 -13.36
N ILE A 496 -13.09 3.15 -12.96
CA ILE A 496 -13.14 3.71 -11.62
C ILE A 496 -14.59 3.69 -11.14
N SER A 497 -14.82 3.28 -9.89
CA SER A 497 -16.16 3.28 -9.28
C SER A 497 -16.13 3.84 -7.87
N TYR A 498 -17.22 4.52 -7.51
CA TYR A 498 -17.48 4.97 -6.16
C TYR A 498 -18.97 5.29 -5.99
N GLY A 499 -19.64 4.65 -5.02
CA GLY A 499 -21.05 4.92 -4.73
C GLY A 499 -21.91 4.66 -5.97
N ASP A 500 -22.69 5.64 -6.40
CA ASP A 500 -23.57 5.54 -7.57
C ASP A 500 -22.87 5.71 -8.92
N ARG A 501 -21.55 5.98 -8.93
CA ARG A 501 -20.80 6.33 -10.14
C ARG A 501 -19.85 5.23 -10.55
N ILE A 502 -19.88 4.89 -11.83
CA ILE A 502 -18.81 4.13 -12.49
C ILE A 502 -18.47 4.74 -13.83
N SER A 503 -17.18 4.81 -14.13
CA SER A 503 -16.68 5.36 -15.39
C SER A 503 -15.59 4.48 -15.95
N ILE A 504 -15.55 4.38 -17.28
CA ILE A 504 -14.56 3.61 -18.02
C ILE A 504 -13.87 4.48 -19.05
N SER A 505 -12.59 4.26 -19.28
CA SER A 505 -11.79 4.94 -20.30
C SER A 505 -10.80 3.97 -20.89
N THR A 506 -10.54 4.10 -22.19
CA THR A 506 -9.45 3.40 -22.87
C THR A 506 -8.45 4.47 -23.31
N PRO A 507 -7.38 4.74 -22.53
CA PRO A 507 -6.42 5.79 -22.84
C PRO A 507 -5.73 5.55 -24.18
N ILE A 508 -5.55 6.61 -24.96
CA ILE A 508 -4.92 6.54 -26.30
C ILE A 508 -3.58 7.25 -26.28
N GLU A 509 -2.61 6.65 -26.95
CA GLU A 509 -1.26 7.18 -27.13
C GLU A 509 -1.22 8.15 -28.31
N HIS A 510 -0.92 9.42 -28.03
CA HIS A 510 -0.49 10.37 -29.04
C HIS A 510 0.96 10.79 -28.74
N GLY A 511 1.91 10.07 -29.33
CA GLY A 511 3.34 10.29 -29.09
C GLY A 511 3.82 9.77 -27.73
N SER A 512 4.95 10.28 -27.25
CA SER A 512 5.66 9.77 -26.07
C SER A 512 5.20 10.35 -24.72
N GLU A 513 4.40 11.42 -24.69
CA GLU A 513 4.19 12.20 -23.45
C GLU A 513 2.72 12.46 -23.07
N THR A 514 1.77 12.39 -24.00
CA THR A 514 0.37 12.78 -23.72
C THR A 514 -0.60 11.66 -24.02
N TYR A 515 -1.25 11.16 -22.96
CA TYR A 515 -2.38 10.25 -23.07
C TYR A 515 -3.66 11.04 -22.94
N HIS A 516 -4.50 10.96 -23.97
CA HIS A 516 -5.87 11.45 -23.87
C HIS A 516 -6.75 10.33 -23.31
N ALA A 517 -7.45 10.61 -22.21
CA ALA A 517 -8.39 9.69 -21.60
C ALA A 517 -9.81 10.22 -21.82
N LEU A 518 -10.57 9.51 -22.65
CA LEU A 518 -12.00 9.75 -22.84
C LEU A 518 -12.78 8.88 -21.87
N TRP A 519 -13.39 9.52 -20.88
CA TRP A 519 -14.16 8.85 -19.86
C TRP A 519 -15.63 8.74 -20.25
N PHE A 520 -16.11 7.49 -20.36
CA PHE A 520 -17.52 7.16 -20.48
C PHE A 520 -18.09 6.97 -19.07
N ASN A 521 -19.03 7.84 -18.67
CA ASN A 521 -19.69 7.78 -17.37
C ASN A 521 -20.98 6.97 -17.48
N PHE A 522 -21.21 6.06 -16.53
CA PHE A 522 -22.39 5.21 -16.52
C PHE A 522 -23.65 6.00 -16.17
N VAL A 523 -24.67 5.87 -16.99
CA VAL A 523 -25.98 6.49 -16.74
C VAL A 523 -26.96 5.43 -16.25
N ASN A 524 -27.37 5.56 -14.98
CA ASN A 524 -28.41 4.71 -14.41
C ASN A 524 -29.81 5.23 -14.78
N HIS A 525 -30.57 4.46 -15.57
CA HIS A 525 -31.97 4.77 -15.89
C HIS A 525 -32.98 4.17 -14.89
N TYR A 526 -32.55 3.33 -13.95
CA TYR A 526 -33.44 2.82 -12.90
C TYR A 526 -33.75 3.91 -11.85
N MET A 527 -34.91 3.81 -11.19
CA MET A 527 -35.31 4.76 -10.13
C MET A 527 -34.47 4.62 -8.85
N GLU A 528 -33.88 3.45 -8.61
CA GLU A 528 -33.05 3.20 -7.42
C GLU A 528 -31.58 3.55 -7.69
N SER A 529 -30.98 4.28 -6.75
CA SER A 529 -29.54 4.58 -6.77
C SER A 529 -28.74 3.30 -6.52
N MET A 530 -27.76 3.00 -7.38
CA MET A 530 -26.78 1.96 -7.10
C MET A 530 -25.76 2.44 -6.05
N ASN A 531 -25.18 1.50 -5.31
CA ASN A 531 -23.99 1.72 -4.50
C ASN A 531 -22.95 0.64 -4.87
N ILE A 532 -22.15 0.96 -5.88
CA ILE A 532 -21.10 0.14 -6.43
C ILE A 532 -19.90 0.16 -5.47
N VAL A 533 -19.74 -0.91 -4.70
CA VAL A 533 -18.66 -1.05 -3.71
C VAL A 533 -17.38 -1.63 -4.30
N SER A 534 -17.50 -2.37 -5.40
CA SER A 534 -16.36 -2.92 -6.13
C SER A 534 -16.76 -3.27 -7.56
N HIS A 535 -15.77 -3.44 -8.42
CA HIS A 535 -15.95 -3.93 -9.78
C HIS A 535 -14.73 -4.73 -10.25
N TYR A 536 -14.94 -5.58 -11.25
CA TYR A 536 -13.94 -6.47 -11.80
C TYR A 536 -14.13 -6.66 -13.31
N TRP A 537 -13.02 -6.78 -14.03
CA TRP A 537 -13.04 -7.07 -15.45
C TRP A 537 -13.04 -8.57 -15.70
N ALA A 538 -13.94 -9.02 -16.58
CA ALA A 538 -13.91 -10.35 -17.18
C ALA A 538 -13.84 -10.18 -18.70
N ASP A 539 -12.62 -10.03 -19.22
CA ASP A 539 -12.33 -9.62 -20.60
C ASP A 539 -13.05 -8.31 -20.99
N GLU A 540 -14.03 -8.42 -21.89
CA GLU A 540 -14.85 -7.33 -22.43
C GLU A 540 -16.11 -7.04 -21.58
N TYR A 541 -16.33 -7.81 -20.50
CA TYR A 541 -17.42 -7.61 -19.55
C TYR A 541 -16.94 -6.95 -18.27
N LEU A 542 -17.81 -6.12 -17.69
CA LEU A 542 -17.56 -5.45 -16.42
C LEU A 542 -18.55 -5.97 -15.36
N ILE A 543 -18.02 -6.57 -14.31
CA ILE A 543 -18.77 -7.16 -13.19
C ILE A 543 -18.80 -6.14 -12.05
N LEU A 544 -19.99 -5.73 -11.64
CA LEU A 544 -20.22 -4.77 -10.55
C LEU A 544 -20.75 -5.50 -9.32
N ILE A 545 -20.29 -5.06 -8.14
CA ILE A 545 -20.84 -5.45 -6.85
C ILE A 545 -21.62 -4.25 -6.32
N ASN A 546 -22.96 -4.35 -6.35
CA ASN A 546 -23.88 -3.34 -5.88
C ASN A 546 -24.36 -3.70 -4.46
N ARG A 547 -24.20 -2.80 -3.49
CA ARG A 547 -24.57 -3.03 -2.08
C ARG A 547 -25.82 -2.26 -1.69
N PHE A 548 -26.77 -2.93 -1.05
CA PHE A 548 -27.99 -2.31 -0.55
C PHE A 548 -28.30 -2.76 0.88
N VAL A 549 -29.15 -1.99 1.56
CA VAL A 549 -29.61 -2.31 2.91
C VAL A 549 -30.85 -3.19 2.81
N ARG A 550 -30.87 -4.29 3.57
CA ARG A 550 -32.03 -5.15 3.76
C ARG A 550 -33.04 -4.53 4.72
N ASP A 551 -34.31 -4.62 4.36
CA ASP A 551 -35.43 -4.15 5.18
C ASP A 551 -35.95 -5.24 6.14
N ASP A 552 -35.60 -6.50 5.91
CA ASP A 552 -36.00 -7.63 6.74
C ASP A 552 -35.10 -7.77 7.99
N ILE A 553 -35.72 -7.72 9.17
CA ILE A 553 -35.10 -8.10 10.44
C ILE A 553 -35.09 -9.63 10.46
N ASP A 554 -33.92 -10.26 10.31
CA ASP A 554 -33.83 -11.71 10.41
C ASP A 554 -34.11 -12.15 11.87
N ASP A 555 -35.15 -12.97 12.06
CA ASP A 555 -35.47 -13.69 13.32
C ASP A 555 -34.34 -14.64 13.78
N HIS A 556 -33.29 -14.80 12.96
CA HIS A 556 -32.14 -15.69 13.17
C HIS A 556 -30.91 -15.01 13.81
N GLY A 557 -31.02 -13.75 14.24
CA GLY A 557 -29.95 -13.08 14.97
C GLY A 557 -28.74 -12.67 14.12
N HIS A 558 -28.90 -12.50 12.81
CA HIS A 558 -27.87 -11.94 11.95
C HIS A 558 -27.72 -10.42 12.18
N ILE A 559 -26.50 -9.99 12.52
CA ILE A 559 -26.17 -8.63 12.95
C ILE A 559 -25.93 -7.67 11.76
N ASP A 560 -25.65 -8.19 10.55
CA ASP A 560 -25.34 -7.41 9.35
C ASP A 560 -26.54 -7.34 8.39
N LEU A 561 -27.07 -6.14 8.18
CA LEU A 561 -28.24 -5.87 7.33
C LEU A 561 -27.83 -5.48 5.90
N MET A 562 -26.57 -5.63 5.51
CA MET A 562 -26.10 -5.33 4.16
C MET A 562 -26.15 -6.58 3.27
N ALA A 563 -26.71 -6.41 2.08
CA ALA A 563 -26.75 -7.41 1.03
C ALA A 563 -26.10 -6.87 -0.25
N ASP A 564 -25.50 -7.77 -1.02
CA ASP A 564 -24.85 -7.42 -2.27
C ASP A 564 -25.55 -8.10 -3.46
N GLU A 565 -25.43 -7.47 -4.62
CA GLU A 565 -25.89 -7.94 -5.90
C GLU A 565 -24.74 -7.92 -6.89
N VAL A 566 -24.64 -8.95 -7.73
CA VAL A 566 -23.70 -8.99 -8.85
C VAL A 566 -24.43 -8.55 -10.11
N VAL A 567 -23.91 -7.53 -10.79
CA VAL A 567 -24.44 -6.99 -12.06
C VAL A 567 -23.36 -7.13 -13.12
N ILE A 568 -23.69 -7.63 -14.31
CA ILE A 568 -22.73 -7.80 -15.41
C ILE A 568 -23.12 -6.89 -16.57
N LEU A 569 -22.18 -6.04 -16.97
CA LEU A 569 -22.30 -5.10 -18.08
C LEU A 569 -21.50 -5.58 -19.30
N ASN A 570 -22.05 -5.43 -20.50
CA ASN A 570 -21.32 -5.61 -21.76
C ASN A 570 -20.61 -4.31 -22.15
N THR A 571 -19.28 -4.33 -22.11
CA THR A 571 -18.44 -3.14 -22.39
C THR A 571 -17.59 -3.29 -23.65
N LYS A 572 -17.86 -4.29 -24.50
CA LYS A 572 -17.08 -4.57 -25.72
C LYS A 572 -16.87 -3.35 -26.62
N GLY A 573 -17.91 -2.52 -26.78
CA GLY A 573 -17.85 -1.30 -27.60
C GLY A 573 -16.88 -0.23 -27.11
N SER A 574 -16.45 -0.28 -25.84
CA SER A 574 -15.52 0.71 -25.26
C SER A 574 -14.04 0.40 -25.50
N THR A 575 -13.72 -0.78 -26.07
CA THR A 575 -12.34 -1.20 -26.36
C THR A 575 -11.67 -0.34 -27.44
N ALA A 576 -12.44 0.23 -28.37
CA ALA A 576 -11.93 1.00 -29.50
C ALA A 576 -11.52 2.46 -29.19
N GLY A 577 -11.59 2.89 -27.92
CA GLY A 577 -11.21 4.25 -27.51
C GLY A 577 -11.96 5.35 -28.28
N ALA A 578 -11.22 6.23 -28.97
CA ALA A 578 -11.72 7.42 -29.66
C ALA A 578 -12.12 7.20 -31.13
N GLY A 579 -12.18 5.96 -31.63
CA GLY A 579 -12.40 5.70 -33.06
C GLY A 579 -13.45 4.64 -33.39
N GLY A 580 -14.52 5.05 -34.08
CA GLY A 580 -15.28 4.19 -35.01
C GLY A 580 -16.54 3.50 -34.50
N VAL A 581 -16.82 3.48 -33.18
CA VAL A 581 -18.00 2.79 -32.61
C VAL A 581 -18.78 3.74 -31.70
N HIS A 582 -20.10 3.87 -31.93
CA HIS A 582 -20.98 4.61 -31.03
C HIS A 582 -21.20 3.80 -29.74
N PHE A 583 -20.50 4.15 -28.67
CA PHE A 583 -20.64 3.51 -27.36
C PHE A 583 -21.35 4.44 -26.37
N LYS A 584 -22.48 3.99 -25.81
CA LYS A 584 -23.23 4.67 -24.76
C LYS A 584 -23.19 3.81 -23.50
N PHE A 585 -22.67 4.36 -22.41
CA PHE A 585 -22.49 3.61 -21.16
C PHE A 585 -23.69 3.83 -20.23
N ASP A 586 -24.66 2.94 -20.28
CA ASP A 586 -25.90 3.03 -19.50
C ASP A 586 -26.46 1.64 -19.12
N THR A 587 -27.64 1.63 -18.50
CA THR A 587 -28.32 0.41 -18.04
C THR A 587 -28.68 -0.58 -19.14
N ASP A 588 -28.73 -0.17 -20.41
CA ASP A 588 -29.08 -1.06 -21.51
C ASP A 588 -27.95 -2.09 -21.77
N LEU A 589 -26.75 -1.81 -21.25
CA LEU A 589 -25.62 -2.73 -21.26
C LEU A 589 -25.68 -3.80 -20.17
N VAL A 590 -26.65 -3.74 -19.23
CA VAL A 590 -26.82 -4.76 -18.20
C VAL A 590 -27.34 -6.04 -18.84
N VAL A 591 -26.52 -7.10 -18.80
CA VAL A 591 -26.87 -8.40 -19.38
C VAL A 591 -27.37 -9.39 -18.34
N TRP A 592 -26.93 -9.25 -17.09
CA TRP A 592 -27.30 -10.18 -16.02
C TRP A 592 -27.20 -9.56 -14.63
N ARG A 593 -28.05 -10.02 -13.70
CA ARG A 593 -28.12 -9.58 -12.30
C ARG A 593 -28.42 -10.76 -11.38
N HIS A 594 -27.82 -10.79 -10.19
CA HIS A 594 -28.13 -11.78 -9.16
C HIS A 594 -27.94 -11.25 -7.75
N HIS A 595 -28.97 -11.43 -6.91
CA HIS A 595 -28.99 -10.96 -5.53
C HIS A 595 -28.48 -12.01 -4.54
N PHE A 596 -27.61 -11.59 -3.64
CA PHE A 596 -27.18 -12.36 -2.47
C PHE A 596 -27.90 -11.85 -1.22
N LYS A 597 -28.15 -12.74 -0.25
CA LYS A 597 -28.73 -12.37 1.05
C LYS A 597 -27.72 -11.72 2.00
N THR A 598 -26.44 -11.78 1.66
CA THR A 598 -25.32 -11.31 2.47
C THR A 598 -24.35 -10.53 1.60
N ARG A 599 -23.45 -9.79 2.25
CA ARG A 599 -22.36 -9.10 1.56
C ARG A 599 -21.36 -10.07 0.93
N ILE A 600 -20.78 -9.66 -0.19
CA ILE A 600 -19.62 -10.28 -0.82
C ILE A 600 -18.37 -9.65 -0.19
N LEU A 601 -17.50 -10.49 0.37
CA LEU A 601 -16.27 -10.08 1.05
C LEU A 601 -15.12 -9.93 0.06
N ASN A 602 -15.00 -10.87 -0.87
CA ASN A 602 -13.93 -10.88 -1.87
C ASN A 602 -14.38 -11.59 -3.13
N VAL A 603 -13.74 -11.25 -4.24
CA VAL A 603 -14.01 -11.77 -5.58
C VAL A 603 -12.70 -12.03 -6.28
N GLU A 604 -12.58 -13.21 -6.87
CA GLU A 604 -11.49 -13.60 -7.75
C GLU A 604 -12.07 -14.07 -9.08
N ILE A 605 -11.40 -13.71 -10.18
CA ILE A 605 -11.76 -14.13 -11.53
C ILE A 605 -10.63 -15.01 -12.07
N GLN A 606 -10.97 -16.20 -12.55
CA GLN A 606 -10.03 -17.12 -13.18
C GLN A 606 -10.47 -17.48 -14.60
N ASN A 607 -9.49 -17.80 -15.44
CA ASN A 607 -9.73 -18.38 -16.75
C ASN A 607 -9.75 -19.91 -16.61
N GLU A 608 -10.71 -20.58 -17.23
CA GLU A 608 -10.64 -22.03 -17.41
C GLU A 608 -9.62 -22.39 -18.51
N GLU A 609 -9.16 -23.65 -18.52
CA GLU A 609 -8.08 -24.14 -19.41
C GLU A 609 -8.32 -23.88 -20.91
N ASN A 610 -9.59 -23.77 -21.32
CA ASN A 610 -9.98 -23.52 -22.71
C ASN A 610 -10.20 -22.03 -23.04
N GLU A 611 -9.97 -21.12 -22.09
CA GLU A 611 -10.19 -19.66 -22.15
C GLU A 611 -11.62 -19.17 -22.50
N ALA A 612 -12.50 -20.06 -23.01
CA ALA A 612 -13.88 -19.76 -23.41
C ALA A 612 -14.83 -19.50 -22.23
N THR A 613 -14.44 -19.92 -21.04
CA THR A 613 -15.20 -19.85 -19.79
C THR A 613 -14.39 -19.09 -18.74
N LYS A 614 -15.04 -18.13 -18.08
CA LYS A 614 -14.49 -17.44 -16.91
C LYS A 614 -15.19 -17.95 -15.65
N LEU A 615 -14.41 -18.17 -14.62
CA LEU A 615 -14.89 -18.60 -13.31
C LEU A 615 -14.81 -17.42 -12.34
N LEU A 616 -15.97 -16.98 -11.88
CA LEU A 616 -16.13 -15.96 -10.85
C LEU A 616 -16.29 -16.65 -9.49
N VAL A 617 -15.34 -16.40 -8.60
CA VAL A 617 -15.26 -17.04 -7.28
C VAL A 617 -15.51 -15.99 -6.22
N LEU A 618 -16.59 -16.14 -5.46
CA LEU A 618 -16.99 -15.19 -4.43
C LEU A 618 -16.83 -15.79 -3.04
N VAL A 619 -16.33 -15.00 -2.08
CA VAL A 619 -16.46 -15.31 -0.65
C VAL A 619 -17.57 -14.45 -0.07
N THR A 620 -18.59 -15.07 0.53
CA THR A 620 -19.77 -14.36 1.06
C THR A 620 -19.75 -14.27 2.59
N GLY A 621 -20.48 -13.29 3.13
CA GLY A 621 -20.56 -13.00 4.57
C GLY A 621 -21.15 -14.13 5.41
N ASP A 622 -22.02 -14.97 4.83
CA ASP A 622 -22.55 -16.21 5.43
C ASP A 622 -21.57 -17.38 5.33
N SER A 623 -20.28 -17.10 5.14
CA SER A 623 -19.20 -18.09 5.16
C SER A 623 -19.32 -19.15 4.06
N LYS A 624 -19.56 -18.72 2.82
CA LYS A 624 -19.56 -19.61 1.65
C LYS A 624 -18.57 -19.14 0.60
N ILE A 625 -18.04 -20.09 -0.16
CA ILE A 625 -17.35 -19.83 -1.42
C ILE A 625 -18.29 -20.22 -2.55
N VAL A 626 -18.70 -19.27 -3.38
CA VAL A 626 -19.64 -19.48 -4.49
C VAL A 626 -18.90 -19.41 -5.81
N PHE A 627 -19.10 -20.41 -6.66
CA PHE A 627 -18.54 -20.48 -8.01
C PHE A 627 -19.61 -20.17 -9.03
N MET A 628 -19.38 -19.15 -9.85
CA MET A 628 -20.21 -18.80 -10.99
C MET A 628 -19.42 -18.92 -12.28
N GLU A 629 -20.01 -19.54 -13.29
CA GLU A 629 -19.43 -19.64 -14.62
C GLU A 629 -20.00 -18.56 -15.52
N LEU A 630 -19.14 -17.91 -16.30
CA LEU A 630 -19.47 -16.98 -17.37
C LEU A 630 -18.99 -17.61 -18.70
N LYS A 631 -19.94 -18.08 -19.52
CA LYS A 631 -19.67 -18.69 -20.83
C LYS A 631 -19.83 -17.67 -21.94
N LYS A 632 -18.82 -17.57 -22.82
CA LYS A 632 -18.90 -16.78 -24.06
C LYS A 632 -19.57 -17.64 -25.15
N PHE A 633 -20.72 -17.22 -25.67
CA PHE A 633 -21.33 -17.84 -26.85
C PHE A 633 -20.89 -17.06 -28.10
N GLU A 634 -20.34 -17.76 -29.10
CA GLU A 634 -19.89 -17.13 -30.36
C GLU A 634 -20.96 -17.14 -31.47
N HIS A 635 -22.13 -17.79 -31.27
CA HIS A 635 -23.03 -18.16 -32.36
C HIS A 635 -24.53 -17.85 -32.19
N ASP A 636 -24.98 -17.18 -31.12
CA ASP A 636 -26.39 -16.78 -31.00
C ASP A 636 -26.61 -15.30 -31.32
N GLU A 637 -27.67 -15.00 -32.08
CA GLU A 637 -28.11 -13.63 -32.41
C GLU A 637 -28.50 -12.83 -31.14
N GLU A 638 -28.71 -13.50 -30.02
CA GLU A 638 -28.81 -12.89 -28.69
C GLU A 638 -27.45 -12.99 -27.97
N ASN A 639 -26.69 -11.88 -27.92
CA ASN A 639 -25.41 -11.72 -27.20
C ASN A 639 -25.54 -11.86 -25.65
N ARG A 640 -26.23 -12.87 -25.14
CA ARG A 640 -26.40 -13.14 -23.69
C ARG A 640 -25.37 -14.19 -23.25
N PRO A 641 -24.42 -13.87 -22.35
CA PRO A 641 -23.51 -14.86 -21.81
C PRO A 641 -24.27 -15.87 -20.96
N GLY A 642 -23.88 -17.14 -21.05
CA GLY A 642 -24.43 -18.18 -20.19
C GLY A 642 -23.85 -18.02 -18.78
N ILE A 643 -24.69 -17.63 -17.81
CA ILE A 643 -24.26 -17.44 -16.42
C ILE A 643 -25.02 -18.40 -15.52
N GLY A 644 -24.27 -19.20 -14.76
CA GLY A 644 -24.83 -20.19 -13.83
C GLY A 644 -23.96 -20.38 -12.60
N ILE A 645 -24.60 -20.70 -11.46
CA ILE A 645 -23.89 -21.12 -10.25
C ILE A 645 -23.49 -22.58 -10.42
N ARG A 646 -22.18 -22.85 -10.47
CA ARG A 646 -21.64 -24.22 -10.63
C ARG A 646 -21.71 -25.01 -9.32
N ARG A 647 -21.23 -24.40 -8.22
CA ARG A 647 -21.18 -25.03 -6.89
C ARG A 647 -20.96 -24.01 -5.78
N SER A 648 -21.22 -24.42 -4.53
CA SER A 648 -20.90 -23.64 -3.33
C SER A 648 -20.21 -24.50 -2.26
N ILE A 649 -19.19 -23.95 -1.60
CA ILE A 649 -18.50 -24.58 -0.46
C ILE A 649 -18.91 -23.84 0.82
N HIS A 650 -19.35 -24.57 1.83
CA HIS A 650 -19.66 -24.00 3.14
C HIS A 650 -18.42 -24.03 4.05
N LEU A 651 -18.08 -22.88 4.62
CA LEU A 651 -16.95 -22.69 5.54
C LEU A 651 -17.39 -22.59 7.01
N SER A 652 -18.64 -22.95 7.32
CA SER A 652 -19.19 -22.89 8.68
C SER A 652 -18.37 -23.71 9.69
N SER A 653 -17.80 -24.85 9.27
CA SER A 653 -16.99 -25.73 10.10
C SER A 653 -15.69 -25.07 10.60
N ILE A 654 -15.16 -24.07 9.89
CA ILE A 654 -13.87 -23.42 10.22
C ILE A 654 -14.03 -22.01 10.79
N GLN A 655 -15.25 -21.54 11.04
CA GLN A 655 -15.51 -20.20 11.60
C GLN A 655 -14.80 -19.93 12.94
N HIS A 656 -14.58 -20.97 13.73
CA HIS A 656 -13.86 -20.89 15.01
C HIS A 656 -12.33 -20.79 14.86
N LYS A 657 -11.79 -21.07 13.66
CA LYS A 657 -10.36 -20.99 13.34
C LYS A 657 -10.01 -19.83 12.42
N LEU A 658 -10.93 -19.47 11.52
CA LEU A 658 -10.75 -18.44 10.51
C LEU A 658 -11.84 -17.37 10.66
N ALA A 659 -11.44 -16.14 10.96
CA ALA A 659 -12.33 -15.00 10.96
C ALA A 659 -12.63 -14.56 9.52
N ILE A 660 -13.55 -15.26 8.85
CA ILE A 660 -13.97 -15.02 7.46
C ILE A 660 -14.31 -13.54 7.18
N PRO A 661 -15.00 -12.79 8.06
CA PRO A 661 -15.27 -11.36 7.86
C PRO A 661 -14.04 -10.44 7.70
N LEU A 662 -12.85 -10.92 8.06
CA LEU A 662 -11.58 -10.21 7.99
C LEU A 662 -10.78 -10.53 6.71
N ILE A 663 -11.28 -11.38 5.81
CA ILE A 663 -10.61 -11.70 4.54
C ILE A 663 -10.56 -10.44 3.67
N THR A 664 -9.34 -10.07 3.26
CA THR A 664 -9.04 -8.91 2.40
C THR A 664 -8.72 -9.32 0.97
N LYS A 665 -8.07 -10.47 0.79
CA LYS A 665 -7.73 -11.06 -0.51
C LYS A 665 -7.92 -12.56 -0.51
N MET A 666 -8.27 -13.09 -1.68
CA MET A 666 -8.32 -14.51 -1.97
C MET A 666 -7.58 -14.81 -3.29
N ALA A 667 -6.78 -15.87 -3.30
CA ALA A 667 -6.24 -16.45 -4.53
C ALA A 667 -6.55 -17.95 -4.59
N MET A 668 -6.76 -18.49 -5.78
CA MET A 668 -7.13 -19.89 -5.99
C MET A 668 -6.12 -20.60 -6.89
N ILE A 669 -5.85 -21.88 -6.60
CA ILE A 669 -5.01 -22.75 -7.42
C ILE A 669 -5.73 -24.07 -7.72
N HIS A 670 -5.60 -24.56 -8.95
CA HIS A 670 -6.24 -25.77 -9.48
C HIS A 670 -7.75 -25.85 -9.25
N GLN A 671 -8.43 -24.70 -9.19
CA GLN A 671 -9.85 -24.60 -8.86
C GLN A 671 -10.27 -25.28 -7.55
N ARG A 672 -9.34 -25.56 -6.63
CA ARG A 672 -9.61 -26.39 -5.44
C ARG A 672 -8.94 -25.88 -4.17
N HIS A 673 -7.77 -25.25 -4.28
CA HIS A 673 -7.04 -24.74 -3.13
C HIS A 673 -7.20 -23.23 -3.07
N PHE A 674 -7.32 -22.67 -1.85
CA PHE A 674 -7.54 -21.24 -1.66
C PHE A 674 -6.54 -20.65 -0.68
N PHE A 675 -6.02 -19.49 -1.00
CA PHE A 675 -5.20 -18.67 -0.12
C PHE A 675 -6.04 -17.51 0.38
N PHE A 676 -6.03 -17.26 1.69
CA PHE A 676 -6.75 -16.16 2.31
C PHE A 676 -5.78 -15.26 3.08
N LEU A 677 -5.81 -13.96 2.77
CA LEU A 677 -5.11 -12.94 3.53
C LEU A 677 -6.10 -12.15 4.39
N LEU A 678 -5.87 -12.11 5.70
CA LEU A 678 -6.72 -11.38 6.65
C LEU A 678 -6.23 -9.93 6.83
N THR A 679 -7.11 -9.04 7.32
CA THR A 679 -6.75 -7.67 7.71
C THR A 679 -5.64 -7.62 8.76
N THR A 680 -5.51 -8.67 9.58
CA THR A 680 -4.47 -8.84 10.61
C THR A 680 -3.10 -9.26 10.05
N GLY A 681 -2.99 -9.53 8.75
CA GLY A 681 -1.73 -9.96 8.11
C GLY A 681 -1.45 -11.46 8.20
N ASP A 682 -2.40 -12.25 8.69
CA ASP A 682 -2.31 -13.71 8.68
C ASP A 682 -2.64 -14.25 7.28
N LEU A 683 -1.78 -15.12 6.74
CA LEU A 683 -1.96 -15.82 5.48
C LEU A 683 -2.28 -17.30 5.73
N PHE A 684 -3.42 -17.76 5.21
CA PHE A 684 -3.87 -19.14 5.32
C PHE A 684 -3.99 -19.82 3.96
N LEU A 685 -3.75 -21.13 3.93
CA LEU A 685 -4.10 -22.04 2.85
C LEU A 685 -5.25 -22.93 3.29
N LEU A 686 -6.36 -22.90 2.55
CA LEU A 686 -7.42 -23.89 2.60
C LEU A 686 -7.12 -24.97 1.55
N LYS A 687 -6.48 -26.05 1.98
CA LYS A 687 -6.05 -27.17 1.14
C LYS A 687 -7.19 -28.19 1.01
N ASN A 688 -7.57 -28.50 -0.24
CA ASN A 688 -8.45 -29.62 -0.52
C ASN A 688 -7.67 -30.94 -0.38
N GLN A 689 -8.24 -31.93 0.30
CA GLN A 689 -7.62 -33.24 0.55
C GLN A 689 -7.87 -34.25 -0.58
N TYR A 690 -8.69 -33.93 -1.58
CA TYR A 690 -9.05 -34.87 -2.63
C TYR A 690 -7.95 -34.97 -3.70
N PRO A 691 -7.39 -36.17 -3.99
CA PRO A 691 -6.34 -36.34 -5.00
C PRO A 691 -6.81 -35.95 -6.40
N ALA A 692 -5.91 -35.40 -7.22
CA ALA A 692 -6.21 -34.93 -8.58
C ALA A 692 -6.66 -36.05 -9.55
N GLY A 693 -6.40 -37.33 -9.26
CA GLY A 693 -6.55 -38.44 -10.21
C GLY A 693 -7.90 -39.17 -10.29
N ASN A 694 -8.92 -38.78 -9.52
CA ASN A 694 -10.18 -39.55 -9.41
C ASN A 694 -11.42 -38.91 -10.06
N GLU A 695 -11.27 -37.91 -10.95
CA GLU A 695 -12.39 -37.45 -11.78
C GLU A 695 -12.69 -38.47 -12.89
N SER A 696 -13.47 -39.50 -12.54
CA SER A 696 -14.03 -40.41 -13.54
C SER A 696 -15.05 -39.67 -14.42
N SER A 697 -14.84 -39.79 -15.72
CA SER A 697 -15.63 -39.25 -16.83
C SER A 697 -16.98 -39.96 -17.03
N ASN A 698 -17.73 -40.19 -15.94
CA ASN A 698 -19.09 -40.72 -16.03
C ASN A 698 -20.08 -39.73 -15.42
N GLY A 699 -20.97 -39.20 -16.27
CA GLY A 699 -21.98 -38.18 -15.98
C GLY A 699 -23.09 -38.63 -15.03
N GLY A 700 -22.74 -38.92 -13.77
CA GLY A 700 -23.65 -38.99 -12.64
C GLY A 700 -23.27 -37.94 -11.60
N SER A 701 -24.24 -37.39 -10.88
CA SER A 701 -24.04 -36.41 -9.80
C SER A 701 -23.27 -37.03 -8.63
N VAL A 702 -21.94 -37.09 -8.73
CA VAL A 702 -21.08 -37.49 -7.62
C VAL A 702 -21.06 -36.34 -6.62
N GLN A 703 -21.67 -36.53 -5.46
CA GLN A 703 -21.47 -35.67 -4.29
C GLN A 703 -20.00 -35.78 -3.88
N THR A 704 -19.14 -34.92 -4.43
CA THR A 704 -17.75 -34.79 -4.00
C THR A 704 -17.74 -34.20 -2.58
N THR A 705 -17.48 -35.02 -1.57
CA THR A 705 -17.16 -34.54 -0.22
C THR A 705 -15.76 -33.93 -0.24
N ASN A 706 -15.67 -32.66 -0.65
CA ASN A 706 -14.44 -31.90 -0.58
C ASN A 706 -14.08 -31.67 0.89
N MET A 707 -13.24 -32.53 1.46
CA MET A 707 -12.65 -32.29 2.78
C MET A 707 -11.57 -31.23 2.63
N TYR A 708 -11.64 -30.20 3.47
CA TYR A 708 -10.68 -29.11 3.49
C TYR A 708 -9.91 -29.09 4.81
N GLU A 709 -8.63 -28.76 4.69
CA GLU A 709 -7.73 -28.51 5.81
C GLU A 709 -7.27 -27.06 5.75
N LEU A 710 -7.29 -26.38 6.89
CA LEU A 710 -6.85 -25.00 7.00
C LEU A 710 -5.46 -24.96 7.62
N VAL A 711 -4.49 -24.47 6.87
CA VAL A 711 -3.08 -24.37 7.28
C VAL A 711 -2.68 -22.90 7.31
N LYS A 712 -2.02 -22.48 8.40
CA LYS A 712 -1.46 -21.14 8.49
C LYS A 712 -0.06 -21.13 7.89
N ILE A 713 0.19 -20.24 6.94
CA ILE A 713 1.46 -20.17 6.21
C ILE A 713 2.40 -19.15 6.85
N ARG A 714 1.91 -17.93 7.10
CA ARG A 714 2.75 -16.81 7.54
C ARG A 714 1.93 -15.74 8.26
N GLU A 715 2.61 -14.92 9.05
CA GLU A 715 2.08 -13.72 9.74
C GLU A 715 2.76 -12.44 9.20
N ALA A 716 2.22 -11.27 9.55
CA ALA A 716 2.75 -9.95 9.18
C ALA A 716 2.87 -9.72 7.66
N VAL A 717 1.92 -10.27 6.89
CA VAL A 717 1.86 -10.10 5.43
C VAL A 717 1.17 -8.78 5.09
N GLU A 718 1.86 -7.90 4.35
CA GLU A 718 1.30 -6.64 3.89
C GLU A 718 0.33 -6.84 2.74
N THR A 719 0.73 -7.63 1.74
CA THR A 719 -0.10 -7.94 0.58
C THR A 719 0.35 -9.24 -0.09
N MET A 720 -0.53 -9.81 -0.91
CA MET A 720 -0.22 -10.98 -1.74
C MET A 720 -0.70 -10.79 -3.18
N HIS A 721 0.02 -11.41 -4.11
CA HIS A 721 -0.27 -11.42 -5.54
C HIS A 721 0.00 -12.80 -6.12
N MET A 722 -0.85 -13.25 -7.04
CA MET A 722 -0.61 -14.45 -7.84
C MET A 722 -0.03 -14.01 -9.18
N SER A 723 1.15 -14.52 -9.52
CA SER A 723 1.84 -14.25 -10.78
C SER A 723 2.08 -15.54 -11.53
N HIS A 724 1.86 -15.52 -12.85
CA HIS A 724 2.17 -16.63 -13.74
C HIS A 724 3.53 -16.35 -14.38
N ILE A 725 4.51 -17.24 -14.15
CA ILE A 725 5.88 -17.06 -14.63
C ILE A 725 6.15 -18.09 -15.73
N ASN A 726 6.74 -17.68 -16.85
CA ASN A 726 7.17 -18.59 -17.90
C ASN A 726 8.70 -18.52 -18.07
N PHE A 727 9.39 -19.63 -17.80
CA PHE A 727 10.83 -19.75 -18.02
C PHE A 727 11.19 -20.22 -19.45
N GLY A 728 10.36 -19.89 -20.45
CA GLY A 728 10.54 -20.34 -21.84
C GLY A 728 10.05 -21.76 -22.12
N GLY A 729 9.20 -22.31 -21.25
CA GLY A 729 8.48 -23.57 -21.47
C GLY A 729 7.10 -23.37 -22.12
N SER A 730 6.39 -24.47 -22.41
CA SER A 730 5.05 -24.43 -23.03
C SER A 730 3.93 -24.04 -22.07
N LYS A 731 4.15 -24.08 -20.75
CA LYS A 731 3.16 -23.73 -19.73
C LYS A 731 3.75 -22.76 -18.70
N SER A 732 2.98 -21.72 -18.38
CA SER A 732 3.31 -20.82 -17.29
C SER A 732 2.89 -21.42 -15.95
N THR A 733 3.77 -21.34 -14.95
CA THR A 733 3.53 -21.89 -13.62
C THR A 733 3.08 -20.79 -12.64
N PRO A 734 2.04 -21.06 -11.81
CA PRO A 734 1.57 -20.10 -10.83
C PRO A 734 2.56 -19.95 -9.67
N HIS A 735 2.76 -18.72 -9.23
CA HIS A 735 3.62 -18.36 -8.11
C HIS A 735 2.88 -17.37 -7.20
N LEU A 736 2.88 -17.67 -5.91
CA LEU A 736 2.33 -16.79 -4.88
C LEU A 736 3.45 -15.87 -4.37
N THR A 737 3.34 -14.59 -4.69
CA THR A 737 4.20 -13.54 -4.16
C THR A 737 3.57 -12.93 -2.92
N VAL A 738 4.34 -12.85 -1.84
CA VAL A 738 3.96 -12.31 -0.54
C VAL A 738 4.92 -11.19 -0.19
N VAL A 739 4.40 -10.00 0.09
CA VAL A 739 5.20 -8.85 0.52
C VAL A 739 5.11 -8.72 2.03
N THR A 740 6.27 -8.70 2.69
CA THR A 740 6.40 -8.43 4.13
C THR A 740 7.09 -7.08 4.35
N SER A 741 7.36 -6.69 5.59
CA SER A 741 7.99 -5.38 5.85
C SER A 741 9.42 -5.23 5.33
N GLU A 742 10.16 -6.34 5.22
CA GLU A 742 11.60 -6.35 4.88
C GLU A 742 11.91 -7.14 3.59
N GLU A 743 11.05 -8.08 3.22
CA GLU A 743 11.33 -9.06 2.17
C GLU A 743 10.11 -9.29 1.28
N VAL A 744 10.38 -9.54 0.00
CA VAL A 744 9.44 -10.15 -0.95
C VAL A 744 9.74 -11.65 -0.97
N ILE A 745 8.69 -12.44 -0.76
CA ILE A 745 8.78 -13.90 -0.64
C ILE A 745 7.94 -14.50 -1.77
N VAL A 746 8.57 -15.34 -2.58
CA VAL A 746 7.90 -16.02 -3.69
C VAL A 746 7.82 -17.51 -3.38
N TYR A 747 6.61 -18.05 -3.43
CA TYR A 747 6.33 -19.46 -3.32
C TYR A 747 5.92 -20.01 -4.67
N LYS A 748 6.49 -21.15 -5.08
CA LYS A 748 5.88 -21.95 -6.14
C LYS A 748 4.56 -22.50 -5.63
N ALA A 749 3.48 -22.15 -6.30
CA ALA A 749 2.12 -22.46 -5.85
C ALA A 749 1.91 -23.97 -5.63
N GLU A 750 2.33 -24.77 -6.60
CA GLU A 750 2.13 -26.22 -6.60
C GLU A 750 2.93 -26.88 -5.46
N GLU A 751 4.21 -26.54 -5.34
CA GLU A 751 5.09 -27.02 -4.27
C GLU A 751 4.57 -26.61 -2.88
N LEU A 752 4.06 -25.39 -2.74
CA LEU A 752 3.46 -24.91 -1.49
C LEU A 752 2.20 -25.71 -1.14
N VAL A 753 1.34 -26.05 -2.10
CA VAL A 753 0.14 -26.86 -1.84
C VAL A 753 0.50 -28.29 -1.46
N GLU A 754 1.46 -28.90 -2.15
CA GLU A 754 1.86 -30.29 -1.92
C GLU A 754 2.64 -30.45 -0.62
N ARG A 755 3.65 -29.61 -0.39
CA ARG A 755 4.64 -29.73 0.69
C ARG A 755 4.49 -28.67 1.78
N VAL A 756 3.31 -28.07 1.97
CA VAL A 756 3.07 -26.96 2.92
C VAL A 756 3.74 -27.15 4.29
N TYR A 757 3.68 -28.35 4.87
CA TYR A 757 4.24 -28.66 6.20
C TYR A 757 5.77 -28.75 6.26
N HIS A 758 6.43 -28.81 5.11
CA HIS A 758 7.89 -28.80 5.03
C HIS A 758 8.43 -27.36 5.03
N PHE A 759 7.60 -26.33 4.78
CA PHE A 759 8.08 -24.96 4.73
C PHE A 759 8.41 -24.40 6.11
N GLU A 760 9.44 -23.55 6.18
CA GLU A 760 9.75 -22.78 7.38
C GLU A 760 8.55 -21.94 7.87
N ASN A 761 8.44 -21.79 9.19
CA ASN A 761 7.39 -21.02 9.89
C ASN A 761 5.95 -21.59 9.77
N VAL A 762 5.78 -22.75 9.14
CA VAL A 762 4.52 -23.51 9.18
C VAL A 762 4.53 -24.44 10.38
N ALA A 763 3.39 -24.54 11.08
CA ALA A 763 3.26 -25.46 12.22
C ALA A 763 3.43 -26.92 11.76
N SER A 764 4.14 -27.73 12.56
CA SER A 764 4.35 -29.15 12.27
C SER A 764 3.03 -29.93 12.26
N HIS A 765 2.93 -30.90 11.36
CA HIS A 765 1.76 -31.78 11.24
C HIS A 765 2.07 -33.18 11.77
N PRO A 766 1.17 -33.81 12.55
CA PRO A 766 1.33 -35.20 12.98
C PRO A 766 1.49 -36.13 11.76
N GLY A 767 2.59 -36.86 11.69
CA GLY A 767 2.87 -37.81 10.59
C GLY A 767 3.66 -37.25 9.40
N VAL A 768 4.15 -36.00 9.48
CA VAL A 768 5.13 -35.46 8.53
C VAL A 768 6.43 -35.17 9.29
N ASP A 769 7.44 -36.03 9.09
CA ASP A 769 8.78 -35.81 9.63
C ASP A 769 9.59 -34.96 8.65
N VAL A 770 9.98 -33.77 9.10
CA VAL A 770 10.74 -32.80 8.31
C VAL A 770 12.15 -32.71 8.87
N GLU A 771 13.13 -33.33 8.20
CA GLU A 771 14.54 -33.25 8.61
C GLU A 771 15.12 -31.84 8.40
N ARG A 772 14.80 -31.21 7.26
CA ARG A 772 15.21 -29.84 6.93
C ARG A 772 14.02 -29.08 6.35
N PRO A 773 13.65 -27.91 6.91
CA PRO A 773 12.56 -27.11 6.38
C PRO A 773 12.94 -26.48 5.04
N LEU A 774 11.99 -26.51 4.09
CA LEU A 774 12.06 -25.84 2.81
C LEU A 774 12.08 -24.33 2.99
N LYS A 775 13.05 -23.70 2.34
CA LYS A 775 13.16 -22.23 2.32
C LYS A 775 12.47 -21.68 1.08
N PRO A 776 11.50 -20.76 1.23
CA PRO A 776 10.92 -20.07 0.07
C PRO A 776 11.95 -19.13 -0.58
N ILE A 777 11.65 -18.68 -1.79
CA ILE A 777 12.47 -17.70 -2.51
C ILE A 777 12.33 -16.35 -1.80
N LYS A 778 13.38 -15.88 -1.12
CA LYS A 778 13.39 -14.61 -0.39
C LYS A 778 14.24 -13.56 -1.10
N VAL A 779 13.71 -12.34 -1.17
CA VAL A 779 14.37 -11.18 -1.78
C VAL A 779 14.29 -10.02 -0.78
N ARG A 780 15.45 -9.51 -0.34
CA ARG A 780 15.52 -8.37 0.58
C ARG A 780 15.27 -7.05 -0.14
N LEU A 781 14.53 -6.16 0.52
CA LEU A 781 14.20 -4.82 0.04
C LEU A 781 15.19 -3.81 0.62
N SER A 782 16.30 -3.53 -0.07
CA SER A 782 17.36 -2.65 0.45
C SER A 782 17.11 -1.15 0.19
N SER A 783 16.52 -0.79 -0.95
CA SER A 783 16.27 0.61 -1.34
C SER A 783 14.93 0.87 -2.03
N MET A 784 14.25 -0.19 -2.48
CA MET A 784 13.08 -0.12 -3.35
C MET A 784 11.80 -0.52 -2.63
N GLN A 785 10.71 0.21 -2.90
CA GLN A 785 9.35 -0.15 -2.51
C GLN A 785 8.78 -1.11 -3.55
N PRO A 786 8.55 -2.40 -3.22
CA PRO A 786 8.09 -3.38 -4.20
C PRO A 786 6.61 -3.15 -4.52
N LEU A 787 6.26 -3.29 -5.80
CA LEU A 787 4.88 -3.21 -6.27
C LEU A 787 4.37 -4.55 -6.80
N THR A 788 5.18 -5.23 -7.62
CA THR A 788 4.82 -6.54 -8.19
C THR A 788 6.05 -7.32 -8.61
N THR A 789 5.91 -8.65 -8.69
CA THR A 789 6.88 -9.56 -9.31
C THR A 789 6.31 -9.99 -10.65
N GLN A 790 7.11 -9.87 -11.72
CA GLN A 790 6.68 -10.25 -13.06
C GLN A 790 7.85 -10.82 -13.87
N GLU A 791 7.49 -11.59 -14.89
CA GLU A 791 8.42 -12.09 -15.89
C GLU A 791 8.41 -11.15 -17.11
N ILE A 792 9.60 -10.72 -17.52
CA ILE A 792 9.80 -9.83 -18.66
C ILE A 792 10.92 -10.43 -19.51
N THR A 793 10.62 -10.78 -20.76
CA THR A 793 11.61 -11.32 -21.71
C THR A 793 12.35 -12.56 -21.18
N GLY A 794 11.66 -13.43 -20.44
CA GLY A 794 12.16 -14.64 -19.79
C GLY A 794 12.81 -14.41 -18.42
N ALA A 795 13.11 -13.16 -18.03
CA ALA A 795 13.73 -12.84 -16.76
C ALA A 795 12.67 -12.49 -15.72
N VAL A 796 12.77 -13.07 -14.53
CA VAL A 796 11.93 -12.72 -13.39
C VAL A 796 12.56 -11.58 -12.60
N GLU A 797 11.77 -10.53 -12.41
CA GLU A 797 12.17 -9.29 -11.74
C GLU A 797 11.12 -8.85 -10.72
N VAL A 798 11.58 -8.25 -9.62
CA VAL A 798 10.73 -7.45 -8.74
C VAL A 798 10.74 -6.03 -9.25
N THR A 799 9.57 -5.49 -9.52
CA THR A 799 9.39 -4.10 -9.97
C THR A 799 8.77 -3.26 -8.86
N GLY A 800 9.21 -2.02 -8.77
CA GLY A 800 8.83 -1.11 -7.70
C GLY A 800 9.24 0.31 -8.00
N PHE A 801 9.43 1.11 -6.95
CA PHE A 801 9.98 2.46 -7.10
C PHE A 801 10.86 2.86 -5.92
N GLU A 802 11.71 3.84 -6.18
CA GLU A 802 12.55 4.51 -5.20
C GLU A 802 12.18 6.00 -5.15
N TYR A 803 12.52 6.66 -4.04
CA TYR A 803 12.44 8.12 -3.99
C TYR A 803 13.65 8.70 -4.70
N GLN A 804 13.40 9.64 -5.61
CA GLN A 804 14.43 10.46 -6.21
C GLN A 804 14.19 11.91 -5.82
N THR A 805 15.23 12.54 -5.26
CA THR A 805 15.21 13.96 -4.96
C THR A 805 15.86 14.75 -6.10
N ILE A 806 15.18 15.78 -6.58
CA ILE A 806 15.67 16.68 -7.64
C ILE A 806 15.67 18.10 -7.11
N LEU A 807 16.81 18.78 -7.24
CA LEU A 807 16.94 20.20 -6.94
C LEU A 807 16.80 21.01 -8.24
N LYS A 808 15.83 21.92 -8.31
CA LYS A 808 15.65 22.82 -9.45
C LYS A 808 15.30 24.22 -8.94
N ASN A 809 16.13 25.22 -9.26
CA ASN A 809 15.90 26.63 -8.91
C ASN A 809 15.55 26.86 -7.43
N GLU A 810 16.35 26.30 -6.50
CA GLU A 810 16.11 26.35 -5.04
C GLU A 810 14.85 25.61 -4.53
N HIS A 811 14.11 24.93 -5.41
CA HIS A 811 13.02 24.04 -5.03
C HIS A 811 13.49 22.59 -4.96
N VAL A 812 13.04 21.89 -3.91
CA VAL A 812 13.23 20.45 -3.72
C VAL A 812 12.01 19.75 -4.30
N LEU A 813 12.23 18.88 -5.28
CA LEU A 813 11.20 18.02 -5.87
C LEU A 813 11.46 16.58 -5.45
N VAL A 814 10.50 15.97 -4.79
CA VAL A 814 10.50 14.53 -4.47
C VAL A 814 9.62 13.83 -5.49
N LYS A 815 10.11 12.77 -6.13
CA LYS A 815 9.32 11.96 -7.07
C LYS A 815 9.61 10.47 -6.93
N HIS A 816 8.66 9.65 -7.36
CA HIS A 816 8.85 8.20 -7.50
C HIS A 816 9.58 7.90 -8.81
N ARG A 817 10.75 7.25 -8.72
CA ARG A 817 11.48 6.71 -9.85
C ARG A 817 11.24 5.20 -9.91
N PRO A 818 10.70 4.65 -11.01
CA PRO A 818 10.61 3.21 -11.18
C PRO A 818 11.99 2.55 -11.04
N SER A 819 12.03 1.43 -10.33
CA SER A 819 13.22 0.63 -10.10
C SER A 819 12.90 -0.85 -10.29
N ARG A 820 13.93 -1.65 -10.56
CA ARG A 820 13.83 -3.09 -10.81
C ARG A 820 14.99 -3.83 -10.16
N GLN A 821 14.68 -5.03 -9.69
CA GLN A 821 15.67 -5.95 -9.16
C GLN A 821 15.49 -7.31 -9.83
N LEU A 822 16.52 -7.77 -10.53
CA LEU A 822 16.57 -9.10 -11.11
C LEU A 822 16.63 -10.15 -9.99
N ILE A 823 15.76 -11.14 -10.05
CA ILE A 823 15.68 -12.20 -9.02
C ILE A 823 15.71 -13.61 -9.61
N SER A 824 15.97 -13.76 -10.90
CA SER A 824 16.03 -15.06 -11.59
C SER A 824 17.08 -15.99 -10.99
N ASN A 825 18.20 -15.44 -10.50
CA ASN A 825 19.22 -16.20 -9.76
C ASN A 825 18.64 -16.90 -8.51
N ARG A 826 17.70 -16.26 -7.79
CA ARG A 826 17.07 -16.84 -6.60
C ARG A 826 16.13 -18.01 -6.93
N PHE A 827 15.53 -18.04 -8.13
CA PHE A 827 14.75 -19.18 -8.61
C PHE A 827 15.66 -20.37 -8.92
N ILE A 828 16.78 -20.12 -9.63
CA ILE A 828 17.79 -21.14 -9.92
C ILE A 828 18.37 -21.71 -8.62
N GLN A 829 18.65 -20.85 -7.63
CA GLN A 829 19.09 -21.28 -6.28
C GLN A 829 18.08 -22.23 -5.63
N HIS A 830 16.80 -21.87 -5.62
CA HIS A 830 15.76 -22.69 -5.04
C HIS A 830 15.62 -24.04 -5.75
N ASP A 831 15.68 -24.07 -7.08
CA ASP A 831 15.64 -25.31 -7.85
C ASP A 831 16.83 -26.23 -7.54
N LEU A 832 18.02 -25.65 -7.39
CA LEU A 832 19.27 -26.38 -7.14
C LEU A 832 19.34 -26.99 -5.73
N PHE A 833 18.86 -26.28 -4.71
CA PHE A 833 19.06 -26.66 -3.31
C PHE A 833 17.81 -27.21 -2.60
N GLU A 834 16.60 -26.81 -3.01
CA GLU A 834 15.37 -27.07 -2.24
C GLU A 834 14.38 -27.97 -3.00
N SER A 835 14.30 -27.85 -4.34
CA SER A 835 13.38 -28.63 -5.17
C SER A 835 13.94 -29.96 -5.70
N ASN A 836 15.18 -30.35 -5.33
CA ASN A 836 15.84 -31.61 -5.74
C ASN A 836 15.81 -31.86 -7.27
N ILE A 837 15.96 -30.80 -8.07
CA ILE A 837 16.00 -30.91 -9.54
C ILE A 837 17.45 -31.16 -9.97
N ASP A 838 17.65 -32.03 -10.94
CA ASP A 838 18.98 -32.29 -11.49
C ASP A 838 19.51 -31.10 -12.30
N VAL A 839 20.83 -30.99 -12.39
CA VAL A 839 21.52 -29.86 -13.02
C VAL A 839 21.14 -29.72 -14.50
N GLU A 840 20.98 -30.82 -15.23
CA GLU A 840 20.66 -30.79 -16.66
C GLU A 840 19.26 -30.22 -16.90
N SER A 841 18.27 -30.65 -16.10
CA SER A 841 16.92 -30.11 -16.11
C SER A 841 16.87 -28.61 -15.77
N ILE A 842 17.72 -28.15 -14.83
CA ILE A 842 17.82 -26.72 -14.49
C ILE A 842 18.37 -25.95 -15.69
N VAL A 843 19.46 -26.40 -16.32
CA VAL A 843 20.03 -25.73 -17.50
C VAL A 843 18.99 -25.67 -18.63
N GLN A 844 18.29 -26.76 -18.92
CA GLN A 844 17.24 -26.78 -19.95
C GLN A 844 16.07 -25.84 -19.64
N ARG A 845 15.69 -25.72 -18.36
CA ARG A 845 14.60 -24.81 -17.93
C ARG A 845 14.99 -23.35 -18.11
N TYR A 846 16.23 -22.98 -17.82
CA TYR A 846 16.64 -21.56 -17.78
C TYR A 846 17.46 -21.10 -19.00
N GLN A 847 17.77 -22.00 -19.95
CA GLN A 847 18.61 -21.70 -21.13
C GLN A 847 18.11 -20.52 -21.98
N ASN A 848 16.80 -20.27 -21.99
CA ASN A 848 16.18 -19.22 -22.81
C ASN A 848 16.21 -17.83 -22.14
N ILE A 849 16.73 -17.72 -20.92
CA ILE A 849 16.83 -16.43 -20.21
C ILE A 849 18.02 -15.64 -20.76
N PRO A 850 17.82 -14.39 -21.23
CA PRO A 850 18.89 -13.59 -21.83
C PRO A 850 20.04 -13.27 -20.86
N ASN A 851 19.73 -13.18 -19.56
CA ASN A 851 20.70 -12.85 -18.49
C ASN A 851 21.14 -14.08 -17.67
N LEU A 852 21.08 -15.30 -18.23
CA LEU A 852 21.44 -16.52 -17.51
C LEU A 852 22.88 -16.48 -17.00
N ASP A 853 23.84 -16.09 -17.85
CA ASP A 853 25.27 -16.00 -17.50
C ASP A 853 25.48 -15.12 -16.27
N TYR A 854 24.82 -13.96 -16.24
CA TYR A 854 24.87 -13.03 -15.11
C TYR A 854 24.19 -13.59 -13.85
N CYS A 855 23.09 -14.33 -14.00
CA CYS A 855 22.43 -14.99 -12.86
C CYS A 855 23.30 -16.07 -12.23
N LEU A 856 24.01 -16.84 -13.05
CA LEU A 856 24.98 -17.84 -12.60
C LEU A 856 26.21 -17.20 -11.95
N GLU A 857 26.67 -16.07 -12.48
CA GLU A 857 27.74 -15.26 -11.88
C GLU A 857 27.34 -14.78 -10.47
N LEU A 858 26.13 -14.23 -10.32
CA LEU A 858 25.58 -13.80 -9.03
C LEU A 858 25.46 -14.96 -8.04
N LEU A 859 25.10 -16.17 -8.50
CA LEU A 859 25.08 -17.35 -7.64
C LEU A 859 26.47 -17.74 -7.16
N LEU A 860 27.46 -17.76 -8.05
CA LEU A 860 28.83 -18.05 -7.64
C LEU A 860 29.32 -17.03 -6.60
N PHE A 861 28.99 -15.75 -6.79
CA PHE A 861 29.32 -14.69 -5.84
C PHE A 861 28.65 -14.91 -4.47
N ASP A 862 27.36 -15.22 -4.44
CA ASP A 862 26.60 -15.42 -3.20
C ASP A 862 27.13 -16.61 -2.35
N PHE A 863 27.70 -17.64 -3.00
CA PHE A 863 28.18 -18.86 -2.34
C PHE A 863 29.70 -18.91 -2.17
N ILE A 864 30.45 -17.89 -2.58
CA ILE A 864 31.92 -17.95 -2.53
C ILE A 864 32.46 -18.00 -1.10
N ASP A 865 31.78 -17.32 -0.19
CA ASP A 865 32.10 -17.24 1.24
C ASP A 865 31.49 -18.42 2.03
N ASP A 866 30.68 -19.27 1.39
CA ASP A 866 29.95 -20.34 2.06
C ASP A 866 30.90 -21.49 2.47
N GLU A 867 30.90 -21.87 3.74
CA GLU A 867 31.71 -22.98 4.26
C GLU A 867 31.11 -24.36 3.95
N THR A 868 29.92 -24.41 3.34
CA THR A 868 29.24 -25.66 2.98
C THR A 868 29.66 -26.17 1.58
N ASN A 869 29.36 -27.44 1.28
CA ASN A 869 29.56 -28.06 -0.04
C ASN A 869 28.61 -27.50 -1.14
N ASP A 870 27.85 -26.45 -0.85
CA ASP A 870 26.87 -25.90 -1.78
C ASP A 870 27.53 -25.18 -2.96
N LEU A 871 28.71 -24.58 -2.76
CA LEU A 871 29.51 -23.97 -3.85
C LEU A 871 29.91 -24.99 -4.94
N GLU A 872 30.21 -26.24 -4.56
CA GLU A 872 30.55 -27.31 -5.52
C GLU A 872 29.37 -27.62 -6.46
N LYS A 873 28.14 -27.58 -5.95
CA LYS A 873 26.93 -27.78 -6.77
C LYS A 873 26.72 -26.62 -7.75
N VAL A 874 26.97 -25.37 -7.32
CA VAL A 874 26.89 -24.20 -8.21
C VAL A 874 27.95 -24.30 -9.31
N VAL A 875 29.19 -24.70 -8.98
CA VAL A 875 30.26 -24.89 -9.98
C VAL A 875 29.88 -25.98 -10.99
N LYS A 876 29.26 -27.09 -10.56
CA LYS A 876 28.74 -28.14 -11.46
C LYS A 876 27.64 -27.60 -12.40
N LEU A 877 26.75 -26.75 -11.88
CA LEU A 877 25.73 -26.09 -12.69
C LEU A 877 26.36 -25.21 -13.77
N VAL A 878 27.34 -24.38 -13.41
CA VAL A 878 28.01 -23.49 -14.36
C VAL A 878 28.79 -24.28 -15.42
N ARG A 879 29.50 -25.35 -15.04
CA ARG A 879 30.21 -26.24 -15.97
C ARG A 879 29.31 -26.90 -17.01
N SER A 880 28.02 -27.06 -16.69
CA SER A 880 27.04 -27.67 -17.59
C SER A 880 26.51 -26.69 -18.66
N THR A 881 26.96 -25.43 -18.63
CA THR A 881 26.62 -24.41 -19.63
C THR A 881 27.73 -24.22 -20.66
N SER A 882 27.38 -23.82 -21.89
CA SER A 882 28.34 -23.63 -22.98
C SER A 882 29.32 -22.47 -22.77
N ARG A 883 29.01 -21.53 -21.86
CA ARG A 883 29.79 -20.31 -21.58
C ARG A 883 30.46 -20.31 -20.20
N ALA A 884 30.66 -21.48 -19.60
CA ALA A 884 31.21 -21.64 -18.25
C ALA A 884 32.49 -20.81 -18.00
N ASP A 885 33.45 -20.86 -18.94
CA ASP A 885 34.72 -20.15 -18.84
C ASP A 885 34.55 -18.62 -18.78
N SER A 886 33.59 -18.08 -19.54
CA SER A 886 33.23 -16.65 -19.51
C SER A 886 32.72 -16.23 -18.13
N ILE A 887 31.87 -17.05 -17.52
CA ILE A 887 31.25 -16.77 -16.22
C ILE A 887 32.31 -16.80 -15.12
N PHE A 888 33.19 -17.80 -15.14
CA PHE A 888 34.28 -17.94 -14.17
C PHE A 888 35.26 -16.77 -14.22
N VAL A 889 35.70 -16.35 -15.40
CA VAL A 889 36.62 -15.20 -15.53
C VAL A 889 35.97 -13.90 -15.07
N ASN A 890 34.69 -13.67 -15.40
CA ASN A 890 33.97 -12.48 -14.97
C ASN A 890 33.79 -12.43 -13.44
N LEU A 891 33.55 -13.58 -12.79
CA LEU A 891 33.54 -13.68 -11.33
C LEU A 891 34.92 -13.36 -10.74
N LEU A 892 35.98 -14.04 -11.22
CA LEU A 892 37.34 -13.89 -10.69
C LEU A 892 37.83 -12.43 -10.71
N ARG A 893 37.39 -11.65 -11.71
CA ARG A 893 37.68 -10.20 -11.82
C ARG A 893 37.00 -9.33 -10.76
N LYS A 894 35.89 -9.80 -10.17
CA LYS A 894 35.04 -9.03 -9.24
C LYS A 894 35.23 -9.41 -7.77
N ILE A 895 35.87 -10.54 -7.50
CA ILE A 895 36.10 -11.06 -6.16
C ILE A 895 37.52 -10.75 -5.67
N GLU A 896 37.70 -10.70 -4.36
CA GLU A 896 39.01 -10.47 -3.73
C GLU A 896 39.93 -11.70 -3.87
N VAL A 897 41.24 -11.44 -3.91
CA VAL A 897 42.28 -12.45 -4.17
C VAL A 897 42.24 -13.61 -3.16
N ARG A 898 41.86 -13.33 -1.91
CA ARG A 898 41.69 -14.35 -0.85
C ARG A 898 40.75 -15.50 -1.21
N TYR A 899 39.80 -15.26 -2.12
CA TYR A 899 38.82 -16.27 -2.55
C TYR A 899 39.29 -17.09 -3.76
N TRP A 900 40.34 -16.66 -4.46
CA TRP A 900 40.81 -17.32 -5.69
C TRP A 900 41.33 -18.73 -5.43
N HIS A 901 42.06 -18.95 -4.33
CA HIS A 901 42.59 -20.27 -3.97
C HIS A 901 41.47 -21.30 -3.76
N LYS A 902 40.42 -20.94 -3.01
CA LYS A 902 39.23 -21.79 -2.80
C LYS A 902 38.54 -22.15 -4.11
N PHE A 903 38.45 -21.19 -5.02
CA PHE A 903 37.84 -21.38 -6.34
C PHE A 903 38.64 -22.33 -7.25
N PHE A 904 39.97 -22.15 -7.35
CA PHE A 904 40.84 -23.02 -8.17
C PHE A 904 40.94 -24.44 -7.61
N GLN A 905 40.92 -24.61 -6.29
CA GLN A 905 40.83 -25.94 -5.66
C GLN A 905 39.55 -26.68 -6.07
N LEU A 906 38.40 -26.01 -6.10
CA LEU A 906 37.13 -26.60 -6.51
C LEU A 906 37.08 -26.94 -8.01
N LEU A 907 37.84 -26.21 -8.82
CA LEU A 907 37.98 -26.51 -10.24
C LEU A 907 38.93 -27.67 -10.54
N ASP A 908 39.74 -28.11 -9.56
CA ASP A 908 40.86 -29.04 -9.77
C ASP A 908 41.82 -28.56 -10.87
N GLU A 909 42.03 -27.24 -10.93
CA GLU A 909 42.88 -26.61 -11.94
C GLU A 909 43.78 -25.55 -11.33
N THR A 910 45.01 -25.44 -11.85
CA THR A 910 45.91 -24.33 -11.51
C THR A 910 45.60 -23.11 -12.38
N PRO A 911 45.88 -21.89 -11.91
CA PRO A 911 45.69 -20.68 -12.71
C PRO A 911 46.37 -20.73 -14.09
N LEU A 912 47.54 -21.39 -14.17
CA LEU A 912 48.29 -21.63 -15.40
C LEU A 912 47.58 -22.62 -16.34
N ASN A 913 47.04 -23.72 -15.80
CA ASN A 913 46.30 -24.70 -16.59
C ASN A 913 45.00 -24.09 -17.13
N PHE A 914 44.33 -23.26 -16.34
CA PHE A 914 43.15 -22.50 -16.77
C PHE A 914 43.49 -21.51 -17.90
N MET A 915 44.60 -20.77 -17.80
CA MET A 915 45.10 -19.91 -18.89
C MET A 915 45.37 -20.70 -20.18
N ASN A 916 46.02 -21.85 -20.06
CA ASN A 916 46.28 -22.73 -21.20
C ASN A 916 45.00 -23.31 -21.82
N ARG A 917 43.94 -23.51 -21.04
CA ARG A 917 42.62 -23.91 -21.54
C ARG A 917 41.95 -22.79 -22.32
N LEU A 918 41.96 -21.56 -21.80
CA LEU A 918 41.43 -20.38 -22.52
C LEU A 918 42.17 -20.12 -23.83
N MET A 919 43.50 -20.24 -23.86
CA MET A 919 44.26 -20.08 -25.10
C MET A 919 43.91 -21.14 -26.16
N LYS A 920 43.45 -22.33 -25.75
CA LYS A 920 42.98 -23.38 -26.67
C LYS A 920 41.57 -23.13 -27.20
N SER A 921 40.73 -22.39 -26.48
CA SER A 921 39.38 -22.02 -26.94
C SER A 921 39.39 -20.90 -27.98
N GLN A 922 40.54 -20.26 -28.22
CA GLN A 922 40.74 -19.12 -29.12
C GLN A 922 39.89 -17.89 -28.79
N ASP A 923 39.31 -17.82 -27.59
CA ASP A 923 38.56 -16.66 -27.11
C ASP A 923 39.51 -15.62 -26.53
N VAL A 924 39.92 -14.68 -27.39
CA VAL A 924 41.02 -13.76 -27.13
C VAL A 924 40.67 -12.70 -26.09
N GLU A 925 39.42 -12.24 -26.08
CA GLU A 925 38.90 -11.27 -25.10
C GLU A 925 38.92 -11.88 -23.69
N LEU A 926 38.54 -13.15 -23.58
CA LEU A 926 38.56 -13.92 -22.34
C LEU A 926 39.97 -14.16 -21.81
N CYS A 927 40.92 -14.50 -22.69
CA CYS A 927 42.33 -14.64 -22.32
C CYS A 927 42.90 -13.34 -21.75
N TYR A 928 42.61 -12.21 -22.40
CA TYR A 928 43.02 -10.88 -21.93
C TYR A 928 42.43 -10.55 -20.56
N ASN A 929 41.12 -10.72 -20.41
CA ASN A 929 40.41 -10.45 -19.16
C ASN A 929 40.92 -11.31 -17.98
N TYR A 930 41.36 -12.54 -18.26
CA TYR A 930 41.92 -13.45 -17.26
C TYR A 930 43.42 -13.20 -16.96
N LEU A 931 44.19 -12.63 -17.87
CA LEU A 931 45.63 -12.34 -17.68
C LEU A 931 45.88 -11.47 -16.44
N ILE A 932 45.00 -10.49 -16.18
CA ILE A 932 45.07 -9.64 -14.99
C ILE A 932 44.92 -10.47 -13.71
N VAL A 933 43.95 -11.39 -13.68
CA VAL A 933 43.73 -12.31 -12.56
C VAL A 933 44.94 -13.22 -12.37
N TYR A 934 45.45 -13.80 -13.45
CA TYR A 934 46.60 -14.70 -13.44
C TYR A 934 47.86 -14.06 -12.84
N LEU A 935 48.23 -12.86 -13.29
CA LEU A 935 49.42 -12.15 -12.81
C LEU A 935 49.28 -11.71 -11.35
N ASN A 936 48.09 -11.23 -10.96
CA ASN A 936 47.82 -10.86 -9.57
C ASN A 936 47.85 -12.08 -8.64
N PHE A 937 47.36 -13.24 -9.09
CA PHE A 937 47.36 -14.47 -8.29
C PHE A 937 48.80 -14.90 -7.99
N LYS A 938 49.64 -14.91 -9.01
CA LYS A 938 51.07 -15.23 -8.91
C LYS A 938 51.80 -14.29 -7.96
N LYS A 939 51.52 -12.98 -8.04
CA LYS A 939 52.11 -11.97 -7.17
C LYS A 939 51.76 -12.18 -5.69
N GLU A 940 50.51 -12.49 -5.37
CA GLU A 940 50.08 -12.62 -3.96
C GLU A 940 50.35 -14.00 -3.34
N TYR A 941 50.32 -15.07 -4.14
CA TYR A 941 50.42 -16.45 -3.61
C TYR A 941 51.73 -17.17 -3.92
N ASP A 942 52.35 -16.93 -5.09
CA ASP A 942 53.61 -17.59 -5.44
C ASP A 942 54.85 -16.80 -4.93
N ALA A 943 54.66 -15.55 -4.51
CA ALA A 943 55.74 -14.62 -4.16
C ALA A 943 55.97 -14.42 -2.65
N GLY A 944 55.26 -15.18 -1.80
CA GLY A 944 55.20 -14.98 -0.34
C GLY A 944 56.52 -15.11 0.46
N ASP A 945 57.61 -15.55 -0.16
CA ASP A 945 58.92 -15.76 0.49
C ASP A 945 60.06 -14.89 -0.08
N ILE A 946 59.78 -13.95 -1.01
CA ILE A 946 60.81 -13.14 -1.68
C ILE A 946 60.57 -11.65 -1.40
N PRO A 947 61.58 -10.87 -0.95
CA PRO A 947 61.46 -9.42 -0.73
C PRO A 947 60.93 -8.66 -1.97
N GLU A 948 60.06 -7.67 -1.77
CA GLU A 948 59.39 -6.90 -2.84
C GLU A 948 60.36 -6.27 -3.87
N ASP A 949 61.62 -6.01 -3.48
CA ASP A 949 62.64 -5.35 -4.30
C ASP A 949 63.36 -6.29 -5.30
N GLU A 950 63.21 -7.63 -5.18
CA GLU A 950 63.90 -8.62 -6.03
C GLU A 950 62.96 -9.47 -6.92
N GLN A 951 61.65 -9.21 -6.92
CA GLN A 951 60.70 -9.94 -7.77
C GLN A 951 60.73 -9.39 -9.21
N ALA A 952 61.22 -10.20 -10.15
CA ALA A 952 60.97 -9.95 -11.56
C ALA A 952 59.45 -9.98 -11.79
N ILE A 953 58.88 -8.85 -12.22
CA ILE A 953 57.42 -8.68 -12.39
C ILE A 953 56.83 -9.66 -13.42
N LEU A 954 57.65 -10.14 -14.37
CA LEU A 954 57.28 -11.12 -15.40
C LEU A 954 58.43 -12.13 -15.62
N ASP A 955 58.15 -13.42 -15.55
CA ASP A 955 59.11 -14.48 -15.89
C ASP A 955 59.10 -14.81 -17.41
N ALA A 956 60.00 -15.69 -17.84
CA ALA A 956 60.11 -16.08 -19.25
C ALA A 956 58.83 -16.74 -19.81
N LYS A 957 58.04 -17.42 -18.97
CA LYS A 957 56.78 -18.06 -19.36
C LYS A 957 55.65 -17.03 -19.45
N ASP A 958 55.60 -16.05 -18.56
CA ASP A 958 54.64 -14.96 -18.60
C ASP A 958 54.81 -14.15 -19.90
N ARG A 959 56.07 -13.87 -20.27
CA ARG A 959 56.43 -13.21 -21.53
C ARG A 959 55.96 -14.01 -22.75
N GLU A 960 56.09 -15.34 -22.72
CA GLU A 960 55.62 -16.23 -23.78
C GLU A 960 54.08 -16.24 -23.89
N ILE A 961 53.37 -16.27 -22.77
CA ILE A 961 51.90 -16.19 -22.72
C ILE A 961 51.42 -14.84 -23.28
N ILE A 962 52.04 -13.73 -22.88
CA ILE A 962 51.69 -12.39 -23.36
C ILE A 962 51.91 -12.27 -24.87
N LEU A 963 53.06 -12.73 -25.39
CA LEU A 963 53.35 -12.74 -26.82
C LEU A 963 52.33 -13.58 -27.61
N ARG A 964 51.88 -14.71 -27.05
CA ARG A 964 50.88 -15.58 -27.66
C ARG A 964 49.45 -15.01 -27.64
N ILE A 965 49.08 -14.30 -26.58
CA ILE A 965 47.80 -13.56 -26.53
C ILE A 965 47.82 -12.43 -27.58
N ILE A 966 48.97 -11.77 -27.74
CA ILE A 966 49.14 -10.69 -28.73
C ILE A 966 49.06 -11.21 -30.17
N SER A 967 49.67 -12.36 -30.48
CA SER A 967 49.50 -12.96 -31.82
C SER A 967 48.04 -13.30 -32.10
N LEU A 968 47.31 -13.83 -31.12
CA LEU A 968 45.87 -14.11 -31.23
C LEU A 968 45.02 -12.83 -31.38
N LEU A 969 45.38 -11.74 -30.68
CA LEU A 969 44.71 -10.44 -30.82
C LEU A 969 44.96 -9.81 -32.20
N GLY A 970 46.15 -9.99 -32.76
CA GLY A 970 46.49 -9.60 -34.13
C GLY A 970 45.69 -10.39 -35.16
N GLU A 971 45.59 -11.71 -35.01
CA GLU A 971 44.81 -12.58 -35.90
C GLU A 971 43.29 -12.28 -35.87
N SER A 972 42.76 -11.83 -34.73
CA SER A 972 41.35 -11.48 -34.54
C SER A 972 41.00 -10.02 -34.86
N ASN A 973 41.94 -9.21 -35.36
CA ASN A 973 41.77 -7.78 -35.64
C ASN A 973 41.24 -6.94 -34.46
N SER A 974 41.48 -7.37 -33.22
CA SER A 974 40.99 -6.69 -32.01
C SER A 974 41.98 -5.62 -31.51
N TRP A 975 42.18 -4.58 -32.32
CA TRP A 975 43.22 -3.56 -32.13
C TRP A 975 43.13 -2.78 -30.81
N ASP A 976 41.91 -2.52 -30.31
CA ASP A 976 41.70 -1.82 -29.04
C ASP A 976 42.22 -2.62 -27.84
N HIS A 977 41.98 -3.94 -27.84
CA HIS A 977 42.46 -4.85 -26.80
C HIS A 977 43.99 -5.06 -26.90
N CYS A 978 44.54 -5.09 -28.11
CA CYS A 978 46.00 -5.04 -28.35
C CYS A 978 46.63 -3.80 -27.71
N PHE A 979 46.00 -2.64 -27.91
CA PHE A 979 46.50 -1.37 -27.38
C PHE A 979 46.47 -1.33 -25.85
N GLU A 980 45.36 -1.74 -25.23
CA GLU A 980 45.26 -1.82 -23.76
C GLU A 980 46.24 -2.86 -23.17
N LEU A 981 46.45 -4.00 -23.83
CA LEU A 981 47.46 -4.97 -23.41
C LEU A 981 48.88 -4.40 -23.51
N CYS A 982 49.22 -3.66 -24.57
CA CYS A 982 50.52 -2.97 -24.67
C CYS A 982 50.68 -1.89 -23.58
N ARG A 983 49.61 -1.16 -23.27
CA ARG A 983 49.60 -0.18 -22.16
C ARG A 983 49.81 -0.86 -20.81
N PHE A 984 49.18 -2.01 -20.61
CA PHE A 984 49.32 -2.82 -19.40
C PHE A 984 50.73 -3.42 -19.27
N VAL A 985 51.29 -3.95 -20.37
CA VAL A 985 52.68 -4.43 -20.43
C VAL A 985 53.67 -3.31 -20.11
N LYS A 986 53.44 -2.09 -20.61
CA LYS A 986 54.26 -0.91 -20.28
C LYS A 986 54.26 -0.57 -18.78
N LEU A 987 53.17 -0.88 -18.07
CA LEU A 987 53.08 -0.69 -16.61
C LEU A 987 53.81 -1.80 -15.84
N LEU A 988 53.79 -3.03 -16.36
CA LEU A 988 54.46 -4.19 -15.74
C LEU A 988 55.97 -4.22 -16.00
N GLU A 989 56.41 -3.79 -17.18
CA GLU A 989 57.82 -3.77 -17.59
C GLU A 989 58.19 -2.41 -18.21
N PRO A 990 58.68 -1.46 -17.38
CA PRO A 990 59.03 -0.11 -17.85
C PRO A 990 60.22 -0.05 -18.82
N SER A 991 61.06 -1.09 -18.87
CA SER A 991 62.25 -1.17 -19.74
C SER A 991 61.90 -1.27 -21.22
N GLY A 992 60.69 -1.74 -21.56
CA GLY A 992 60.20 -1.78 -22.94
C GLY A 992 60.71 -2.92 -23.82
N GLU A 993 61.57 -3.82 -23.32
CA GLU A 993 62.12 -4.94 -24.11
C GLU A 993 61.03 -5.88 -24.63
N LEU A 994 60.01 -6.16 -23.82
CA LEU A 994 58.87 -6.98 -24.23
C LEU A 994 58.02 -6.30 -25.32
N LEU A 995 57.89 -4.97 -25.28
CA LEU A 995 57.18 -4.20 -26.31
C LEU A 995 57.92 -4.22 -27.65
N GLU A 996 59.25 -4.22 -27.63
CA GLU A 996 60.05 -4.40 -28.85
C GLU A 996 59.83 -5.79 -29.46
N LYS A 997 59.81 -6.84 -28.63
CA LYS A 997 59.50 -8.21 -29.10
C LYS A 997 58.09 -8.34 -29.65
N ILE A 998 57.11 -7.70 -29.01
CA ILE A 998 55.72 -7.64 -29.47
C ILE A 998 55.65 -6.98 -30.85
N ARG A 999 56.33 -5.85 -31.03
CA ARG A 999 56.39 -5.13 -32.31
C ARG A 999 56.97 -6.04 -33.39
N ASP A 1000 58.09 -6.69 -33.12
CA ASP A 1000 58.80 -7.56 -34.06
C ASP A 1000 58.01 -8.82 -34.42
N GLN A 1001 57.00 -9.19 -33.63
CA GLN A 1001 56.12 -10.35 -33.86
C GLN A 1001 54.85 -10.01 -34.66
N ILE A 1002 54.44 -8.73 -34.67
CA ILE A 1002 53.25 -8.23 -35.39
C ILE A 1002 53.65 -7.64 -36.76
N SER A 1003 54.86 -7.13 -36.90
CA SER A 1003 55.46 -6.68 -38.17
C SER A 1003 55.86 -7.85 -39.07
#